data_AF-A0A0G4LKE8-F1
#
_entry.id   AF-A0A0G4LKE8-F1
#
_cell.length_a   1.000
_cell.length_b   1.000
_cell.length_c   1.000
_cell.angle_alpha   90.00
_cell.angle_beta   90.00
_cell.angle_gamma   90.00
#
_symmetry.space_group_name_H-M   'P 1'
#
loop_
_entity.id
_entity.type
_entity.pdbx_description
1 polymer ?
#
loop_
_entity_poly.entity_id
_entity_poly.type
_entity_poly.pdbx_seq_one_letter_code
_entity_poly.pdbx_strand_id
1 'polypeptide(L)'
;MAIFTLRKLLISLHLVSAVAASAISLTPRSVADDLNRLIKHPGAQITVRTRWSEFEPPAPAVVVSPKCESDIKAVVKYCAANKIPLLPQNGGNGWAAFSFNTTGVILNMAGLNQVTISQDKKTAVIGGGAIISEVIAAADKAGVLIQTGNCNCVGALGAGLGGGYGNLIGEFGMAVDNILSLRVITPEGKAIDVSPSSNPDLLWAMLGAGPNFGIVTYATVNAFPTADRNAWLTSLTFDHSKIAQVAQAIQDLPLLPQQVVFLILANSGDGKNTPTVLVTGYLRGGDETSGRKAFASLYDLGPQTNSSSITPYTGWNVANDFFCGRGGRKPAFTTALKDMGASSWPAVWDLFAVFQKQPGAENTAIVIERYNLAKARSVGRGATAVQDELRFDSFANGIVIPWYKDAALDTQALDFASKVRDIWSFSPNAKANPAYINFAHGDEELVAIYGSSLPRLKELKSKTRQLVRARRWRSAIGEDLAEARQASHAMRNRQHTVGGSTIRAKESSDQRHAKTGQAKPSTTVKQAQIADDDDDDDDSFGLCEGEKDATGRDEHDDEHEQEGHADFVGQHWGRTFPFSLLPLLPLSSAPSRHAPYGLGKAIPGQPHAKNTPRNRKRQHETAHEAPGPRQPSTERARTAHGPWQLPSRDWSNTRHDRLEPDKAGAILVDDPKRRPLRLTTVIWSNPDTRWQP
;
A
#
# COMPACT_ATOMS: atom_id res chain seq x y z
N MET A 1 38.33 -29.30 58.32
CA MET A 1 38.37 -28.53 57.05
C MET A 1 37.12 -28.70 56.17
N ALA A 2 36.34 -29.79 56.25
CA ALA A 2 35.17 -30.01 55.39
C ALA A 2 33.91 -29.15 55.72
N ILE A 3 33.79 -28.63 56.96
CA ILE A 3 32.63 -27.83 57.39
C ILE A 3 32.74 -26.36 56.97
N PHE A 4 33.96 -25.86 56.74
CA PHE A 4 34.21 -24.48 56.31
C PHE A 4 33.99 -24.25 54.81
N THR A 5 34.12 -25.30 53.98
CA THR A 5 33.87 -25.25 52.54
C THR A 5 32.38 -25.26 52.19
N LEU A 6 31.54 -25.89 53.03
CA LEU A 6 30.09 -25.95 52.80
C LEU A 6 29.38 -24.59 53.05
N ARG A 7 29.86 -23.81 54.04
CA ARG A 7 29.32 -22.46 54.32
C ARG A 7 29.62 -21.44 53.20
N LYS A 8 30.77 -21.53 52.54
CA LYS A 8 31.08 -20.65 51.39
C LYS A 8 30.29 -21.04 50.13
N LEU A 9 29.97 -22.32 49.95
CA LEU A 9 29.13 -22.82 48.85
C LEU A 9 27.66 -22.41 49.01
N LEU A 10 27.13 -22.39 50.24
CA LEU A 10 25.75 -21.98 50.53
C LEU A 10 25.54 -20.47 50.42
N ILE A 11 26.53 -19.65 50.78
CA ILE A 11 26.47 -18.18 50.60
C ILE A 11 26.55 -17.81 49.12
N SER A 12 27.31 -18.56 48.30
CA SER A 12 27.32 -18.37 46.85
C SER A 12 26.04 -18.88 46.16
N LEU A 13 25.37 -19.90 46.71
CA LEU A 13 24.07 -20.35 46.20
C LEU A 13 22.92 -19.37 46.51
N HIS A 14 23.00 -18.65 47.64
CA HIS A 14 22.04 -17.57 47.97
C HIS A 14 22.32 -16.27 47.21
N LEU A 15 23.57 -15.99 46.81
CA LEU A 15 23.85 -14.86 45.91
C LEU A 15 23.48 -15.14 44.44
N VAL A 16 23.49 -16.40 44.00
CA VAL A 16 22.99 -16.79 42.65
C VAL A 16 21.45 -16.80 42.60
N SER A 17 20.78 -16.89 43.75
CA SER A 17 19.30 -16.84 43.82
C SER A 17 18.75 -15.42 43.96
N ALA A 18 19.59 -14.41 44.20
CA ALA A 18 19.18 -13.01 44.35
C ALA A 18 19.46 -12.14 43.10
N VAL A 19 20.05 -12.72 42.06
CA VAL A 19 20.09 -12.14 40.69
C VAL A 19 19.37 -13.07 39.70
N ALA A 20 18.33 -13.76 40.16
CA ALA A 20 17.16 -13.93 39.32
C ALA A 20 16.38 -12.62 39.44
N ALA A 21 16.92 -11.55 38.86
CA ALA A 21 16.14 -10.34 38.60
C ALA A 21 14.83 -10.84 37.99
N SER A 22 13.72 -10.49 38.62
CA SER A 22 12.39 -10.82 38.16
C SER A 22 12.31 -10.46 36.68
N ALA A 23 12.55 -11.43 35.81
CA ALA A 23 12.18 -11.33 34.42
C ALA A 23 10.67 -11.45 34.48
N ILE A 24 10.01 -10.32 34.79
CA ILE A 24 8.58 -10.17 34.71
C ILE A 24 8.29 -10.51 33.25
N SER A 25 7.83 -11.74 33.02
CA SER A 25 7.34 -12.13 31.71
C SER A 25 6.15 -11.21 31.44
N LEU A 26 6.35 -10.22 30.57
CA LEU A 26 5.29 -9.30 30.19
C LEU A 26 4.18 -10.11 29.54
N THR A 27 3.09 -10.27 30.27
CA THR A 27 1.89 -10.91 29.74
C THR A 27 1.22 -9.96 28.75
N PRO A 28 0.45 -10.46 27.76
CA PRO A 28 -0.32 -9.60 26.86
C PRO A 28 -1.22 -8.59 27.61
N ARG A 29 -1.77 -9.03 28.74
CA ARG A 29 -2.61 -8.20 29.61
C ARG A 29 -1.83 -7.05 30.26
N SER A 30 -0.62 -7.30 30.78
CA SER A 30 0.21 -6.24 31.36
C SER A 30 0.68 -5.23 30.31
N VAL A 31 0.99 -5.68 29.09
CA VAL A 31 1.33 -4.78 27.96
C VAL A 31 0.15 -3.87 27.60
N ALA A 32 -1.05 -4.43 27.52
CA ALA A 32 -2.26 -3.65 27.24
C ALA A 32 -2.55 -2.62 28.36
N ASP A 33 -2.45 -3.04 29.62
CA ASP A 33 -2.69 -2.16 30.78
C ASP A 33 -1.67 -1.02 30.85
N ASP A 34 -0.38 -1.30 30.60
CA ASP A 34 0.67 -0.28 30.58
C ASP A 34 0.44 0.73 29.44
N LEU A 35 0.18 0.25 28.22
CA LEU A 35 -0.04 1.11 27.06
C LEU A 35 -1.30 1.97 27.22
N ASN A 36 -2.38 1.42 27.80
CA ASN A 36 -3.58 2.18 28.13
C ASN A 36 -3.33 3.30 29.14
N ARG A 37 -2.35 3.17 30.04
CA ARG A 37 -1.94 4.24 30.96
C ARG A 37 -1.01 5.27 30.32
N LEU A 38 -0.22 4.85 29.33
CA LEU A 38 0.75 5.70 28.64
C LEU A 38 0.10 6.61 27.59
N ILE A 39 -0.94 6.13 26.92
CA ILE A 39 -1.67 6.90 25.92
C ILE A 39 -2.58 7.87 26.67
N LYS A 40 -2.23 9.15 26.64
CA LYS A 40 -3.00 10.21 27.30
C LYS A 40 -4.29 10.51 26.54
N HIS A 41 -4.30 10.24 25.23
CA HIS A 41 -5.41 10.55 24.34
C HIS A 41 -5.89 9.30 23.61
N PRO A 42 -6.52 8.34 24.31
CA PRO A 42 -7.05 7.15 23.66
C PRO A 42 -8.04 7.58 22.57
N GLY A 43 -7.78 7.18 21.33
CA GLY A 43 -8.61 7.58 20.20
C GLY A 43 -10.07 7.18 20.43
N ALA A 44 -10.98 8.15 20.37
CA ALA A 44 -12.42 7.88 20.39
C ALA A 44 -12.80 6.97 19.21
N GLN A 45 -13.51 5.87 19.46
CA GLN A 45 -14.10 4.94 18.46
C GLN A 45 -13.33 4.85 17.12
N ILE A 46 -11.99 4.75 17.16
CA ILE A 46 -11.19 4.59 15.93
C ILE A 46 -11.40 3.14 15.49
N THR A 47 -12.07 2.95 14.36
CA THR A 47 -12.26 1.62 13.78
C THR A 47 -10.90 0.99 13.54
N VAL A 48 -10.61 -0.10 14.25
CA VAL A 48 -9.43 -0.92 14.00
C VAL A 48 -9.57 -1.53 12.62
N ARG A 49 -8.66 -1.16 11.71
CA ARG A 49 -8.64 -1.71 10.36
C ARG A 49 -8.05 -3.11 10.40
N THR A 50 -8.91 -4.13 10.34
CA THR A 50 -8.47 -5.53 10.31
C THR A 50 -7.51 -5.77 9.15
N ARG A 51 -6.57 -6.71 9.27
CA ARG A 51 -5.67 -7.01 8.15
C ARG A 51 -6.48 -7.49 6.93
N TRP A 52 -6.02 -7.12 5.74
CA TRP A 52 -6.66 -7.47 4.48
C TRP A 52 -6.68 -8.99 4.19
N SER A 53 -5.70 -9.73 4.70
CA SER A 53 -5.54 -11.18 4.53
C SER A 53 -5.43 -11.88 5.89
N GLU A 54 -6.05 -13.06 6.00
CA GLU A 54 -5.96 -13.99 7.13
C GLU A 54 -4.88 -15.06 6.92
N PHE A 55 -4.12 -14.99 5.83
CA PHE A 55 -2.97 -15.86 5.61
C PHE A 55 -1.81 -15.41 6.50
N GLU A 56 -1.37 -16.26 7.43
CA GLU A 56 -0.29 -15.99 8.40
C GLU A 56 -0.39 -14.59 9.07
N PRO A 57 -1.48 -14.30 9.80
CA PRO A 57 -1.70 -12.99 10.38
C PRO A 57 -0.73 -12.75 11.56
N PRO A 58 -0.34 -11.49 11.84
CA PRO A 58 0.36 -11.18 13.07
C PRO A 58 -0.51 -11.53 14.29
N ALA A 59 0.14 -11.92 15.40
CA ALA A 59 -0.53 -12.17 16.68
C ALA A 59 -0.28 -11.01 17.67
N PRO A 60 -1.05 -9.92 17.62
CA PRO A 60 -0.89 -8.80 18.54
C PRO A 60 -1.40 -9.14 19.96
N ALA A 61 -0.73 -8.59 20.96
CA ALA A 61 -1.19 -8.53 22.35
C ALA A 61 -2.28 -7.48 22.50
N VAL A 62 -2.07 -6.36 21.81
CA VAL A 62 -2.89 -5.16 21.87
C VAL A 62 -2.79 -4.40 20.56
N VAL A 63 -3.89 -3.73 20.20
CA VAL A 63 -3.94 -2.73 19.15
C VAL A 63 -4.06 -1.38 19.82
N VAL A 64 -3.11 -0.48 19.54
CA VAL A 64 -3.08 0.89 20.05
C VAL A 64 -3.49 1.83 18.94
N SER A 65 -4.46 2.71 19.19
CA SER A 65 -4.89 3.74 18.23
C SER A 65 -4.52 5.13 18.76
N PRO A 66 -3.34 5.66 18.40
CA PRO A 66 -2.90 7.00 18.80
C PRO A 66 -3.78 8.08 18.18
N LYS A 67 -3.96 9.22 18.88
CA LYS A 67 -4.63 10.40 18.32
C LYS A 67 -3.62 11.40 17.73
N CYS A 68 -2.40 11.45 18.26
CA CYS A 68 -1.37 12.41 17.89
C CYS A 68 0.05 11.81 17.90
N GLU A 69 1.05 12.62 17.54
CA GLU A 69 2.45 12.17 17.50
C GLU A 69 3.01 11.82 18.88
N SER A 70 2.61 12.52 19.94
CA SER A 70 3.09 12.28 21.30
C SER A 70 2.69 10.89 21.82
N ASP A 71 1.47 10.42 21.52
CA ASP A 71 1.04 9.05 21.79
C ASP A 71 1.93 8.03 21.06
N ILE A 72 2.26 8.28 19.79
CA ILE A 72 3.13 7.39 19.01
C ILE A 72 4.53 7.34 19.61
N LYS A 73 5.12 8.51 19.94
CA LYS A 73 6.42 8.61 20.62
C LYS A 73 6.42 7.76 21.91
N ALA A 74 5.37 7.85 22.72
CA ALA A 74 5.22 7.07 23.95
C ALA A 74 5.17 5.55 23.69
N VAL A 75 4.36 5.11 22.72
CA VAL A 75 4.24 3.69 22.35
C VAL A 75 5.57 3.15 21.81
N VAL A 76 6.24 3.90 20.94
CA VAL A 76 7.56 3.53 20.40
C VAL A 76 8.58 3.39 21.52
N LYS A 77 8.70 4.38 22.41
CA LYS A 77 9.63 4.33 23.54
C LYS A 77 9.35 3.14 24.46
N TYR A 78 8.09 2.86 24.77
CA TYR A 78 7.69 1.71 25.58
C TYR A 78 8.02 0.37 24.92
N CYS A 79 7.62 0.18 23.66
CA CYS A 79 7.88 -1.06 22.94
C CYS A 79 9.38 -1.31 22.80
N ALA A 80 10.14 -0.24 22.51
CA ALA A 80 11.58 -0.29 22.40
C ALA A 80 12.24 -0.66 23.74
N ALA A 81 11.84 -0.04 24.86
CA ALA A 81 12.37 -0.34 26.20
C ALA A 81 12.10 -1.79 26.62
N ASN A 82 10.93 -2.31 26.27
CA ASN A 82 10.47 -3.65 26.67
C ASN A 82 10.75 -4.73 25.62
N LYS A 83 11.42 -4.39 24.51
CA LYS A 83 11.75 -5.30 23.40
C LYS A 83 10.51 -5.96 22.78
N ILE A 84 9.41 -5.23 22.73
CA ILE A 84 8.14 -5.68 22.15
C ILE A 84 8.12 -5.33 20.66
N PRO A 85 7.85 -6.30 19.76
CA PRO A 85 7.68 -6.00 18.34
C PRO A 85 6.53 -5.02 18.10
N LEU A 86 6.78 -3.98 17.32
CA LEU A 86 5.79 -2.96 16.97
C LEU A 86 5.54 -3.00 15.46
N LEU A 87 4.26 -3.00 15.06
CA LEU A 87 3.83 -2.93 13.66
C LEU A 87 2.90 -1.72 13.46
N PRO A 88 3.41 -0.63 12.86
CA PRO A 88 2.57 0.47 12.41
C PRO A 88 1.63 0.00 11.30
N GLN A 89 0.36 0.37 11.40
CA GLN A 89 -0.69 -0.02 10.48
C GLN A 89 -1.47 1.21 10.01
N ASN A 90 -1.39 1.49 8.70
CA ASN A 90 -2.27 2.46 8.04
C ASN A 90 -3.57 1.74 7.57
N GLY A 91 -3.63 1.28 6.31
CA GLY A 91 -4.84 0.65 5.74
C GLY A 91 -4.99 -0.85 6.08
N GLY A 92 -3.92 -1.49 6.57
CA GLY A 92 -3.89 -2.92 6.86
C GLY A 92 -3.74 -3.83 5.63
N ASN A 93 -3.25 -3.30 4.50
CA ASN A 93 -3.18 -4.00 3.20
C ASN A 93 -1.84 -4.68 2.88
N GLY A 94 -0.90 -4.80 3.84
CA GLY A 94 0.40 -5.43 3.58
C GLY A 94 0.29 -6.93 3.27
N TRP A 95 0.95 -7.40 2.21
CA TRP A 95 0.88 -8.79 1.73
C TRP A 95 1.80 -9.73 2.49
N ALA A 96 3.03 -9.28 2.76
CA ALA A 96 4.02 -10.07 3.48
C ALA A 96 3.48 -10.53 4.85
N ALA A 97 3.83 -11.77 5.20
CA ALA A 97 3.57 -12.32 6.53
C ALA A 97 4.50 -11.64 7.54
N PHE A 98 3.95 -10.76 8.38
CA PHE A 98 4.66 -10.18 9.50
C PHE A 98 4.41 -11.05 10.74
N SER A 99 5.08 -12.19 10.84
CA SER A 99 4.97 -13.02 12.03
C SER A 99 5.79 -12.42 13.17
N PHE A 100 5.11 -12.07 14.26
CA PHE A 100 5.79 -11.87 15.52
C PHE A 100 6.08 -13.26 16.11
N ASN A 101 7.34 -13.62 16.32
CA ASN A 101 7.67 -14.86 17.03
C ASN A 101 7.27 -14.82 18.53
N THR A 102 6.63 -13.73 18.97
CA THR A 102 6.16 -13.40 20.32
C THR A 102 4.90 -12.54 20.20
N THR A 103 4.16 -12.30 21.29
CA THR A 103 3.07 -11.33 21.23
C THR A 103 3.60 -9.91 20.96
N GLY A 104 3.03 -9.20 19.98
CA GLY A 104 3.49 -7.86 19.54
C GLY A 104 2.44 -6.75 19.73
N VAL A 105 2.72 -5.53 19.29
CA VAL A 105 1.78 -4.39 19.30
C VAL A 105 1.49 -3.98 17.87
N ILE A 106 0.22 -3.81 17.53
CA ILE A 106 -0.17 -3.09 16.32
C ILE A 106 -0.48 -1.65 16.69
N LEU A 107 0.19 -0.71 16.01
CA LEU A 107 -0.10 0.71 16.13
C LEU A 107 -1.01 1.12 14.97
N ASN A 108 -2.32 1.20 15.25
CA ASN A 108 -3.35 1.60 14.30
C ASN A 108 -3.33 3.11 14.07
N MET A 109 -2.69 3.53 12.98
CA MET A 109 -2.49 4.93 12.64
C MET A 109 -3.77 5.63 12.15
N ALA A 110 -4.90 4.95 12.02
CA ALA A 110 -6.11 5.48 11.39
C ALA A 110 -6.66 6.79 12.00
N GLY A 111 -6.26 7.15 13.23
CA GLY A 111 -6.57 8.46 13.81
C GLY A 111 -5.81 9.64 13.20
N LEU A 112 -4.66 9.40 12.57
CA LEU A 112 -3.87 10.40 11.85
C LEU A 112 -4.21 10.39 10.36
N ASN A 113 -5.48 10.54 10.02
CA ASN A 113 -5.98 10.46 8.63
C ASN A 113 -6.26 11.83 7.99
N GLN A 114 -5.81 12.92 8.60
CA GLN A 114 -6.04 14.27 8.10
C GLN A 114 -5.37 14.48 6.74
N VAL A 115 -6.04 15.18 5.84
CA VAL A 115 -5.50 15.60 4.55
C VAL A 115 -5.78 17.08 4.35
N THR A 116 -4.72 17.87 4.27
CA THR A 116 -4.82 19.34 4.14
C THR A 116 -4.17 19.77 2.84
N ILE A 117 -4.91 20.52 2.02
CA ILE A 117 -4.40 21.07 0.77
C ILE A 117 -3.90 22.49 1.03
N SER A 118 -2.72 22.82 0.51
CA SER A 118 -2.15 24.17 0.55
C SER A 118 -3.08 25.20 -0.12
N GLN A 119 -3.01 26.46 0.31
CA GLN A 119 -3.82 27.53 -0.27
C GLN A 119 -3.52 27.74 -1.76
N ASP A 120 -2.26 27.60 -2.18
CA ASP A 120 -1.85 27.71 -3.59
C ASP A 120 -2.13 26.43 -4.40
N LYS A 121 -2.65 25.38 -3.74
CA LYS A 121 -3.05 24.09 -4.30
C LYS A 121 -1.91 23.30 -4.93
N LYS A 122 -0.65 23.63 -4.67
CA LYS A 122 0.51 22.94 -5.24
C LYS A 122 1.01 21.78 -4.39
N THR A 123 0.66 21.77 -3.11
CA THR A 123 1.02 20.71 -2.19
C THR A 123 -0.15 20.26 -1.31
N ALA A 124 -0.02 19.06 -0.75
CA ALA A 124 -0.93 18.50 0.24
C ALA A 124 -0.12 17.88 1.37
N VAL A 125 -0.62 17.99 2.61
CA VAL A 125 -0.11 17.24 3.76
C VAL A 125 -1.05 16.08 4.01
N ILE A 126 -0.52 14.85 3.97
CA ILE A 126 -1.25 13.60 4.16
C ILE A 126 -0.81 12.96 5.47
N GLY A 127 -1.76 12.69 6.37
CA GLY A 127 -1.52 11.98 7.61
C GLY A 127 -1.19 10.49 7.40
N GLY A 128 -0.36 9.93 8.28
CA GLY A 128 0.17 8.57 8.19
C GLY A 128 -0.88 7.46 8.30
N GLY A 129 -2.08 7.79 8.77
CA GLY A 129 -3.25 6.94 8.82
C GLY A 129 -4.22 7.08 7.65
N ALA A 130 -4.00 8.04 6.74
CA ALA A 130 -4.94 8.29 5.65
C ALA A 130 -4.98 7.13 4.66
N ILE A 131 -6.18 6.75 4.22
CA ILE A 131 -6.40 5.86 3.08
C ILE A 131 -6.66 6.65 1.81
N ILE A 132 -6.52 5.98 0.67
CA ILE A 132 -6.62 6.60 -0.65
C ILE A 132 -7.97 7.32 -0.86
N SER A 133 -9.08 6.74 -0.42
CA SER A 133 -10.39 7.41 -0.54
C SER A 133 -10.48 8.74 0.21
N GLU A 134 -9.86 8.83 1.40
CA GLU A 134 -9.81 10.07 2.18
C GLU A 134 -8.96 11.14 1.45
N VAL A 135 -7.83 10.71 0.86
CA VAL A 135 -6.97 11.59 0.05
C VAL A 135 -7.69 12.08 -1.21
N ILE A 136 -8.35 11.18 -1.95
CA ILE A 136 -9.10 11.53 -3.17
C ILE A 136 -10.25 12.48 -2.84
N ALA A 137 -11.00 12.23 -1.76
CA ALA A 137 -12.12 13.08 -1.36
C ALA A 137 -11.66 14.51 -1.00
N ALA A 138 -10.56 14.65 -0.25
CA ALA A 138 -9.99 15.95 0.10
C ALA A 138 -9.44 16.68 -1.15
N ALA A 139 -8.75 15.95 -2.02
CA ALA A 139 -8.21 16.48 -3.27
C ALA A 139 -9.31 16.97 -4.22
N ASP A 140 -10.36 16.16 -4.43
CA ASP A 140 -11.49 16.53 -5.29
C ASP A 140 -12.21 17.78 -4.78
N LYS A 141 -12.47 17.85 -3.46
CA LYS A 141 -13.08 19.03 -2.83
C LYS A 141 -12.25 20.31 -3.04
N ALA A 142 -10.92 20.19 -3.09
CA ALA A 142 -10.01 21.32 -3.32
C ALA A 142 -9.79 21.62 -4.82
N GLY A 143 -10.28 20.77 -5.72
CA GLY A 143 -10.10 20.92 -7.17
C GLY A 143 -8.69 20.54 -7.66
N VAL A 144 -8.06 19.57 -7.01
CA VAL A 144 -6.72 19.06 -7.35
C VAL A 144 -6.74 17.56 -7.58
N LEU A 145 -5.72 17.05 -8.26
CA LEU A 145 -5.38 15.64 -8.29
C LEU A 145 -4.17 15.39 -7.40
N ILE A 146 -4.15 14.23 -6.74
CA ILE A 146 -2.99 13.72 -6.01
C ILE A 146 -2.69 12.32 -6.53
N GLN A 147 -1.42 12.02 -6.78
CA GLN A 147 -1.01 10.69 -7.20
C GLN A 147 -1.10 9.70 -6.03
N THR A 148 -1.92 8.67 -6.20
CA THR A 148 -2.20 7.63 -5.21
C THR A 148 -2.18 6.24 -5.86
N GLY A 149 -2.45 5.19 -5.10
CA GLY A 149 -2.80 3.88 -5.67
C GLY A 149 -4.23 3.78 -6.20
N ASN A 150 -4.62 2.57 -6.62
CA ASN A 150 -5.89 2.30 -7.30
C ASN A 150 -7.01 1.67 -6.46
N CYS A 151 -6.80 1.46 -5.15
CA CYS A 151 -7.80 0.84 -4.26
C CYS A 151 -8.13 1.77 -3.08
N ASN A 152 -9.41 2.11 -2.89
CA ASN A 152 -9.83 3.15 -1.93
C ASN A 152 -9.50 2.87 -0.46
N CYS A 153 -9.43 1.59 -0.06
CA CYS A 153 -9.13 1.17 1.31
C CYS A 153 -7.64 1.14 1.64
N VAL A 154 -6.75 1.26 0.64
CA VAL A 154 -5.31 1.12 0.83
C VAL A 154 -4.76 2.34 1.55
N GLY A 155 -3.85 2.10 2.50
CA GLY A 155 -3.17 3.19 3.20
C GLY A 155 -2.27 3.99 2.26
N ALA A 156 -2.50 5.29 2.16
CA ALA A 156 -1.87 6.16 1.16
C ALA A 156 -0.34 6.18 1.30
N LEU A 157 0.18 6.42 2.51
CA LEU A 157 1.63 6.45 2.72
C LEU A 157 2.27 5.06 2.72
N GLY A 158 1.52 4.02 3.14
CA GLY A 158 1.98 2.64 3.01
C GLY A 158 2.25 2.26 1.55
N ALA A 159 1.35 2.65 0.64
CA ALA A 159 1.53 2.46 -0.79
C ALA A 159 2.62 3.40 -1.37
N GLY A 160 2.58 4.68 -1.00
CA GLY A 160 3.47 5.71 -1.55
C GLY A 160 4.94 5.48 -1.23
N LEU A 161 5.29 5.12 0.02
CA LEU A 161 6.68 4.93 0.44
C LEU A 161 7.38 3.73 -0.21
N GLY A 162 6.63 2.80 -0.81
CA GLY A 162 7.21 1.71 -1.61
C GLY A 162 7.43 2.08 -3.09
N GLY A 163 6.75 3.11 -3.59
CA GLY A 163 6.69 3.48 -5.01
C GLY A 163 5.37 4.14 -5.34
N GLY A 164 4.29 3.36 -5.38
CA GLY A 164 2.91 3.82 -5.55
C GLY A 164 2.52 3.91 -7.01
N TYR A 165 2.10 2.78 -7.57
CA TYR A 165 1.49 2.69 -8.90
C TYR A 165 0.04 3.12 -8.86
N GLY A 166 -0.37 3.91 -9.85
CA GLY A 166 -1.70 4.52 -9.90
C GLY A 166 -2.02 5.12 -11.24
N ASN A 167 -3.29 5.51 -11.42
CA ASN A 167 -3.83 6.04 -12.68
C ASN A 167 -3.05 7.24 -13.25
N LEU A 168 -2.41 8.06 -12.41
CA LEU A 168 -1.73 9.27 -12.85
C LEU A 168 -0.22 9.08 -13.10
N ILE A 169 0.28 7.84 -13.09
CA ILE A 169 1.73 7.59 -13.16
C ILE A 169 2.38 8.06 -14.46
N GLY A 170 1.67 7.99 -15.58
CA GLY A 170 2.20 8.45 -16.86
C GLY A 170 2.25 9.97 -16.98
N GLU A 171 1.50 10.69 -16.15
CA GLU A 171 1.44 12.16 -16.16
C GLU A 171 2.30 12.79 -15.07
N PHE A 172 2.32 12.19 -13.86
CA PHE A 172 2.95 12.75 -12.68
C PHE A 172 4.03 11.87 -12.03
N GLY A 173 4.30 10.68 -12.58
CA GLY A 173 5.27 9.74 -12.00
C GLY A 173 4.66 8.90 -10.88
N MET A 174 5.49 8.08 -10.22
CA MET A 174 5.04 7.26 -9.10
C MET A 174 4.64 8.15 -7.91
N ALA A 175 3.83 7.65 -6.97
CA ALA A 175 3.47 8.43 -5.79
C ALA A 175 4.71 8.89 -4.99
N VAL A 176 5.73 8.04 -4.93
CA VAL A 176 7.03 8.34 -4.29
C VAL A 176 7.75 9.52 -4.92
N ASP A 177 7.59 9.73 -6.23
CA ASP A 177 8.23 10.84 -6.97
C ASP A 177 7.60 12.20 -6.60
N ASN A 178 6.47 12.15 -5.91
CA ASN A 178 5.68 13.32 -5.52
C ASN A 178 5.79 13.63 -4.03
N ILE A 179 6.56 12.87 -3.25
CA ILE A 179 6.79 13.14 -1.83
C ILE A 179 7.94 14.15 -1.70
N LEU A 180 7.64 15.30 -1.09
CA LEU A 180 8.58 16.41 -0.91
C LEU A 180 9.29 16.38 0.44
N SER A 181 8.56 15.99 1.50
CA SER A 181 9.10 15.83 2.85
C SER A 181 8.25 14.89 3.68
N LEU A 182 8.83 14.37 4.76
CA LEU A 182 8.21 13.45 5.71
C LEU A 182 8.44 13.97 7.12
N ARG A 183 7.43 13.85 7.99
CA ARG A 183 7.61 13.89 9.44
C ARG A 183 7.63 12.45 9.96
N VAL A 184 8.67 12.11 10.71
CA VAL A 184 9.02 10.73 11.03
C VAL A 184 9.29 10.57 12.51
N ILE A 185 8.68 9.57 13.12
CA ILE A 185 9.08 9.08 14.43
C ILE A 185 10.13 7.98 14.26
N THR A 186 11.34 8.26 14.72
CA THR A 186 12.48 7.34 14.65
C THR A 186 12.29 6.15 15.61
N PRO A 187 13.05 5.06 15.48
CA PRO A 187 12.97 3.95 16.42
C PRO A 187 13.36 4.30 17.86
N GLU A 188 14.08 5.41 18.09
CA GLU A 188 14.35 5.99 19.42
C GLU A 188 13.14 6.73 20.00
N GLY A 189 12.09 6.96 19.19
CA GLY A 189 10.90 7.72 19.58
C GLY A 189 11.09 9.24 19.53
N LYS A 190 12.02 9.73 18.70
CA LYS A 190 12.16 11.16 18.37
C LYS A 190 11.35 11.49 17.13
N ALA A 191 10.69 12.65 17.10
CA ALA A 191 10.07 13.17 15.88
C ALA A 191 11.12 13.99 15.13
N ILE A 192 11.27 13.76 13.83
CA ILE A 192 12.21 14.49 12.97
C ILE A 192 11.56 14.84 11.63
N ASP A 193 12.00 15.95 11.05
CA ASP A 193 11.66 16.30 9.68
C ASP A 193 12.73 15.77 8.72
N VAL A 194 12.25 15.17 7.63
CA VAL A 194 13.05 14.52 6.61
C VAL A 194 12.70 15.14 5.26
N SER A 195 13.66 15.85 4.68
CA SER A 195 13.51 16.66 3.46
C SER A 195 14.84 16.70 2.68
N PRO A 196 14.89 17.30 1.48
CA PRO A 196 16.15 17.47 0.75
C PRO A 196 17.20 18.30 1.51
N SER A 197 16.77 19.17 2.42
CA SER A 197 17.66 20.01 3.24
C SER A 197 17.91 19.46 4.66
N SER A 198 17.13 18.47 5.11
CA SER A 198 17.23 17.87 6.45
C SER A 198 17.13 16.34 6.35
N ASN A 199 18.19 15.62 6.73
CA ASN A 199 18.25 14.15 6.59
C ASN A 199 18.02 13.62 5.15
N PRO A 200 18.70 14.17 4.11
CA PRO A 200 18.43 13.81 2.70
C PRO A 200 18.69 12.33 2.37
N ASP A 201 19.67 11.71 3.03
CA ASP A 201 19.92 10.26 2.88
C ASP A 201 18.75 9.42 3.39
N LEU A 202 18.11 9.87 4.47
CA LEU A 202 16.95 9.20 5.05
C LEU A 202 15.72 9.39 4.17
N LEU A 203 15.54 10.59 3.60
CA LEU A 203 14.50 10.85 2.61
C LEU A 203 14.65 9.86 1.44
N TRP A 204 15.82 9.84 0.80
CA TRP A 204 16.11 8.93 -0.30
C TRP A 204 15.77 7.47 0.04
N ALA A 205 16.15 7.01 1.23
CA ALA A 205 15.89 5.63 1.66
C ALA A 205 14.39 5.35 1.86
N MET A 206 13.65 6.25 2.50
CA MET A 206 12.21 6.09 2.73
C MET A 206 11.39 6.20 1.44
N LEU A 207 11.93 6.87 0.43
CA LEU A 207 11.36 6.92 -0.91
C LEU A 207 11.67 5.62 -1.67
N GLY A 208 11.00 4.52 -1.33
CA GLY A 208 11.08 3.24 -2.05
C GLY A 208 11.36 2.04 -1.14
N ALA A 209 11.98 2.26 0.03
CA ALA A 209 12.17 1.20 1.01
C ALA A 209 10.97 0.98 1.94
N GLY A 210 9.82 1.63 1.70
CA GLY A 210 8.61 1.42 2.49
C GLY A 210 8.82 1.70 3.99
N PRO A 211 8.32 0.85 4.91
CA PRO A 211 8.25 1.13 6.34
C PRO A 211 9.59 0.93 7.10
N ASN A 212 10.72 0.78 6.40
CA ASN A 212 11.94 0.25 7.02
C ASN A 212 12.65 1.21 7.97
N PHE A 213 12.45 2.53 7.89
CA PHE A 213 13.32 3.50 8.56
C PHE A 213 12.67 4.32 9.69
N GLY A 214 11.37 4.17 9.91
CA GLY A 214 10.63 4.87 10.96
C GLY A 214 9.14 4.85 10.71
N ILE A 215 8.39 5.55 11.57
CA ILE A 215 6.95 5.72 11.44
C ILE A 215 6.70 7.09 10.83
N VAL A 216 6.24 7.13 9.58
CA VAL A 216 5.83 8.39 8.95
C VAL A 216 4.48 8.82 9.50
N THR A 217 4.43 9.97 10.15
CA THR A 217 3.22 10.57 10.72
C THR A 217 2.54 11.52 9.76
N TYR A 218 3.32 12.23 8.94
CA TYR A 218 2.83 13.11 7.87
C TYR A 218 3.78 13.08 6.68
N ALA A 219 3.23 13.26 5.48
CA ALA A 219 4.00 13.50 4.27
C ALA A 219 3.46 14.73 3.53
N THR A 220 4.37 15.61 3.10
CA THR A 220 4.04 16.67 2.15
C THR A 220 4.23 16.14 0.74
N VAL A 221 3.21 16.24 -0.09
CA VAL A 221 3.22 15.74 -1.47
C VAL A 221 2.82 16.82 -2.46
N ASN A 222 3.19 16.66 -3.73
CA ASN A 222 2.66 17.50 -4.82
C ASN A 222 1.16 17.28 -5.00
N ALA A 223 0.45 18.38 -5.28
CA ALA A 223 -0.94 18.42 -5.71
C ALA A 223 -1.03 19.14 -7.06
N PHE A 224 -1.94 18.69 -7.91
CA PHE A 224 -2.04 19.14 -9.30
C PHE A 224 -3.40 19.77 -9.56
N PRO A 225 -3.51 21.12 -9.56
CA PRO A 225 -4.75 21.82 -9.86
C PRO A 225 -5.24 21.50 -11.27
N THR A 226 -6.51 21.13 -11.40
CA THR A 226 -7.14 20.93 -12.72
C THR A 226 -8.65 21.10 -12.63
N ALA A 227 -9.21 21.78 -13.63
CA ALA A 227 -10.65 21.91 -13.79
C ALA A 227 -11.30 20.59 -14.21
N ASP A 228 -10.62 19.82 -15.08
CA ASP A 228 -11.08 18.51 -15.51
C ASP A 228 -10.48 17.40 -14.65
N ARG A 229 -11.37 16.72 -13.92
CA ARG A 229 -11.08 15.59 -13.03
C ARG A 229 -11.92 14.38 -13.39
N ASN A 230 -12.39 14.30 -14.64
CA ASN A 230 -13.09 13.14 -15.15
C ASN A 230 -12.12 12.16 -15.83
N ALA A 231 -12.54 10.90 -15.92
CA ALA A 231 -11.89 9.89 -16.74
C ALA A 231 -12.95 9.03 -17.41
N TRP A 232 -12.67 8.57 -18.62
CA TRP A 232 -13.45 7.52 -19.25
C TRP A 232 -12.92 6.16 -18.79
N LEU A 233 -13.82 5.36 -18.22
CA LEU A 233 -13.56 4.01 -17.74
C LEU A 233 -14.27 3.02 -18.64
N THR A 234 -13.62 1.90 -18.94
CA THR A 234 -14.22 0.78 -19.69
C THR A 234 -13.97 -0.55 -19.00
N SER A 235 -14.93 -1.45 -19.13
CA SER A 235 -14.86 -2.84 -18.67
C SER A 235 -15.33 -3.75 -19.80
N LEU A 236 -14.46 -4.65 -20.23
CA LEU A 236 -14.66 -5.55 -21.35
C LEU A 236 -14.46 -7.00 -20.89
N THR A 237 -15.40 -7.89 -21.16
CA THR A 237 -15.22 -9.33 -20.90
C THR A 237 -15.01 -10.12 -22.17
N PHE A 238 -14.18 -11.15 -22.09
CA PHE A 238 -13.86 -12.01 -23.23
C PHE A 238 -14.04 -13.48 -22.86
N ASP A 239 -14.35 -14.27 -23.88
CA ASP A 239 -14.26 -15.71 -23.79
C ASP A 239 -12.79 -16.12 -23.57
N HIS A 240 -12.57 -17.12 -22.71
CA HIS A 240 -11.22 -17.55 -22.36
C HIS A 240 -10.39 -18.04 -23.55
N SER A 241 -11.03 -18.52 -24.62
CA SER A 241 -10.33 -18.89 -25.87
C SER A 241 -9.64 -17.71 -26.55
N LYS A 242 -9.99 -16.47 -26.19
CA LYS A 242 -9.37 -15.24 -26.71
C LYS A 242 -8.24 -14.70 -25.84
N ILE A 243 -7.88 -15.36 -24.73
CA ILE A 243 -6.96 -14.79 -23.74
C ILE A 243 -5.57 -14.45 -24.33
N ALA A 244 -5.06 -15.27 -25.25
CA ALA A 244 -3.81 -14.99 -25.94
C ALA A 244 -3.92 -13.75 -26.86
N GLN A 245 -5.03 -13.61 -27.57
CA GLN A 245 -5.30 -12.44 -28.43
C GLN A 245 -5.49 -11.17 -27.59
N VAL A 246 -6.15 -11.26 -26.43
CA VAL A 246 -6.29 -10.15 -25.48
C VAL A 246 -4.92 -9.73 -24.94
N ALA A 247 -4.10 -10.70 -24.52
CA ALA A 247 -2.73 -10.42 -24.07
C ALA A 247 -1.89 -9.77 -25.18
N GLN A 248 -2.02 -10.22 -26.43
CA GLN A 248 -1.36 -9.60 -27.58
C GLN A 248 -1.89 -8.19 -27.87
N ALA A 249 -3.19 -7.96 -27.79
CA ALA A 249 -3.77 -6.61 -27.96
C ALA A 249 -3.27 -5.65 -26.88
N ILE A 250 -3.07 -6.13 -25.64
CA ILE A 250 -2.45 -5.36 -24.56
C ILE A 250 -0.95 -5.16 -24.82
N GLN A 251 -0.24 -6.15 -25.35
CA GLN A 251 1.18 -6.02 -25.74
C GLN A 251 1.36 -4.83 -26.69
N ASP A 252 0.54 -4.78 -27.73
CA ASP A 252 0.69 -3.87 -28.86
C ASP A 252 0.08 -2.49 -28.60
N LEU A 253 -0.68 -2.32 -27.51
CA LEU A 253 -1.34 -1.06 -27.20
C LEU A 253 -0.30 0.04 -26.87
N PRO A 254 -0.24 1.16 -27.62
CA PRO A 254 0.66 2.26 -27.30
C PRO A 254 0.01 3.17 -26.24
N LEU A 255 0.23 2.86 -24.95
CA LEU A 255 -0.40 3.62 -23.86
C LEU A 255 -0.01 5.10 -23.91
N LEU A 256 -1.02 5.97 -23.95
CA LEU A 256 -0.84 7.40 -23.71
C LEU A 256 -0.44 7.68 -22.25
N PRO A 257 0.20 8.83 -21.93
CA PRO A 257 0.52 9.21 -20.55
C PRO A 257 -0.67 9.12 -19.57
N GLN A 258 -1.86 9.49 -20.04
CA GLN A 258 -3.11 9.51 -19.29
C GLN A 258 -3.92 8.20 -19.37
N GLN A 259 -3.32 7.12 -19.89
CA GLN A 259 -3.99 5.85 -20.17
C GLN A 259 -3.41 4.71 -19.33
N VAL A 260 -4.30 3.87 -18.81
CA VAL A 260 -3.96 2.66 -18.05
C VAL A 260 -4.83 1.50 -18.55
N VAL A 261 -4.27 0.29 -18.58
CA VAL A 261 -5.00 -0.93 -18.96
C VAL A 261 -4.64 -2.07 -18.01
N PHE A 262 -5.66 -2.75 -17.48
CA PHE A 262 -5.46 -3.95 -16.67
C PHE A 262 -6.10 -5.17 -17.34
N LEU A 263 -5.38 -6.30 -17.33
CA LEU A 263 -5.94 -7.63 -17.60
C LEU A 263 -6.20 -8.31 -16.26
N ILE A 264 -7.42 -8.79 -16.06
CA ILE A 264 -7.88 -9.40 -14.82
C ILE A 264 -8.51 -10.75 -15.15
N LEU A 265 -8.00 -11.82 -14.54
CA LEU A 265 -8.73 -13.08 -14.45
C LEU A 265 -9.41 -13.11 -13.08
N ALA A 266 -10.74 -13.14 -13.06
CA ALA A 266 -11.53 -13.12 -11.83
C ALA A 266 -12.84 -13.89 -12.06
N ASN A 267 -13.74 -13.89 -11.08
CA ASN A 267 -15.09 -14.39 -11.30
C ASN A 267 -15.97 -13.37 -12.05
N SER A 268 -17.09 -13.84 -12.58
CA SER A 268 -18.06 -13.07 -13.37
C SER A 268 -18.88 -12.05 -12.58
N GLY A 269 -18.83 -12.06 -11.23
CA GLY A 269 -19.61 -11.19 -10.37
C GLY A 269 -21.12 -11.44 -10.35
N ASP A 270 -21.67 -12.25 -11.26
CA ASP A 270 -23.12 -12.50 -11.42
C ASP A 270 -23.68 -13.58 -10.49
N GLY A 271 -23.05 -13.79 -9.32
CA GLY A 271 -23.41 -14.82 -8.33
C GLY A 271 -23.13 -16.26 -8.78
N LYS A 272 -22.96 -16.50 -10.09
CA LYS A 272 -22.53 -17.80 -10.65
C LYS A 272 -21.02 -18.03 -10.48
N ASN A 273 -20.28 -16.96 -10.21
CA ASN A 273 -18.84 -16.97 -10.00
C ASN A 273 -18.03 -17.68 -11.11
N THR A 274 -18.44 -17.53 -12.37
CA THR A 274 -17.76 -18.17 -13.50
C THR A 274 -16.40 -17.52 -13.75
N PRO A 275 -15.30 -18.29 -13.89
CA PRO A 275 -14.00 -17.74 -14.30
C PRO A 275 -14.16 -16.89 -15.58
N THR A 276 -13.62 -15.67 -15.57
CA THR A 276 -13.82 -14.66 -16.63
C THR A 276 -12.51 -13.96 -16.96
N VAL A 277 -12.30 -13.68 -18.25
CA VAL A 277 -11.25 -12.77 -18.73
C VAL A 277 -11.84 -11.36 -18.79
N LEU A 278 -11.35 -10.46 -17.95
CA LEU A 278 -11.79 -9.07 -17.84
C LEU A 278 -10.63 -8.14 -18.25
N VAL A 279 -10.93 -7.13 -19.05
CA VAL A 279 -10.02 -6.01 -19.31
C VAL A 279 -10.68 -4.73 -18.84
N THR A 280 -9.97 -3.97 -18.00
CA THR A 280 -10.39 -2.63 -17.61
C THR A 280 -9.47 -1.59 -18.23
N GLY A 281 -10.04 -0.48 -18.66
CA GLY A 281 -9.31 0.63 -19.25
C GLY A 281 -9.66 1.94 -18.58
N TYR A 282 -8.67 2.82 -18.45
CA TYR A 282 -8.78 4.16 -17.90
C TYR A 282 -8.17 5.16 -18.87
N LEU A 283 -8.87 6.28 -19.12
CA LEU A 283 -8.36 7.40 -19.90
C LEU A 283 -8.76 8.73 -19.25
N ARG A 284 -7.81 9.46 -18.66
CA ARG A 284 -8.08 10.77 -18.04
C ARG A 284 -8.56 11.79 -19.08
N GLY A 285 -9.61 12.53 -18.76
CA GLY A 285 -10.23 13.51 -19.66
C GLY A 285 -10.85 12.88 -20.92
N GLY A 286 -10.99 11.56 -20.96
CA GLY A 286 -11.61 10.85 -22.06
C GLY A 286 -13.12 10.95 -22.07
N ASP A 287 -13.69 10.64 -23.23
CA ASP A 287 -15.11 10.47 -23.50
C ASP A 287 -15.34 9.17 -24.29
N GLU A 288 -16.57 8.91 -24.72
CA GLU A 288 -16.90 7.70 -25.47
C GLU A 288 -16.10 7.57 -26.78
N THR A 289 -15.87 8.67 -27.50
CA THR A 289 -15.20 8.65 -28.81
C THR A 289 -13.70 8.42 -28.64
N SER A 290 -13.06 9.23 -27.79
CA SER A 290 -11.64 9.13 -27.50
C SER A 290 -11.29 7.84 -26.75
N GLY A 291 -12.15 7.40 -25.84
CA GLY A 291 -12.03 6.15 -25.10
C GLY A 291 -12.10 4.93 -26.00
N ARG A 292 -13.16 4.80 -26.83
CA ARG A 292 -13.24 3.69 -27.80
C ARG A 292 -12.05 3.66 -28.74
N LYS A 293 -11.58 4.83 -29.19
CA LYS A 293 -10.39 4.92 -30.03
C LYS A 293 -9.12 4.47 -29.28
N ALA A 294 -8.95 4.88 -28.03
CA ALA A 294 -7.77 4.56 -27.23
C ALA A 294 -7.62 3.07 -26.92
N PHE A 295 -8.73 2.32 -26.93
CA PHE A 295 -8.75 0.87 -26.68
C PHE A 295 -9.30 0.07 -27.87
N ALA A 296 -9.24 0.62 -29.09
CA ALA A 296 -9.87 0.05 -30.28
C ALA A 296 -9.47 -1.41 -30.54
N SER A 297 -8.18 -1.73 -30.38
CA SER A 297 -7.68 -3.11 -30.58
C SER A 297 -8.35 -4.14 -29.68
N LEU A 298 -8.81 -3.76 -28.49
CA LEU A 298 -9.54 -4.63 -27.57
C LEU A 298 -11.02 -4.76 -27.95
N TYR A 299 -11.63 -3.67 -28.45
CA TYR A 299 -12.99 -3.71 -28.99
C TYR A 299 -13.09 -4.56 -30.25
N ASP A 300 -12.09 -4.48 -31.14
CA ASP A 300 -12.03 -5.22 -32.40
C ASP A 300 -11.99 -6.74 -32.19
N LEU A 301 -11.54 -7.20 -31.02
CA LEU A 301 -11.60 -8.61 -30.65
C LEU A 301 -13.02 -9.12 -30.39
N GLY A 302 -14.04 -8.26 -30.34
CA GLY A 302 -15.43 -8.64 -30.08
C GLY A 302 -15.64 -9.14 -28.64
N PRO A 303 -15.63 -8.24 -27.64
CA PRO A 303 -15.91 -8.59 -26.25
C PRO A 303 -17.35 -9.11 -26.08
N GLN A 304 -17.54 -10.06 -25.17
CA GLN A 304 -18.86 -10.62 -24.83
C GLN A 304 -19.74 -9.57 -24.14
N THR A 305 -19.14 -8.77 -23.26
CA THR A 305 -19.77 -7.59 -22.67
C THR A 305 -18.83 -6.40 -22.76
N ASN A 306 -19.38 -5.22 -22.99
CA ASN A 306 -18.65 -3.97 -22.89
C ASN A 306 -19.52 -2.95 -22.16
N SER A 307 -18.90 -2.24 -21.22
CA SER A 307 -19.52 -1.11 -20.52
C SER A 307 -18.48 -0.01 -20.40
N SER A 308 -18.94 1.24 -20.56
CA SER A 308 -18.09 2.41 -20.44
C SER A 308 -18.84 3.53 -19.73
N SER A 309 -18.10 4.41 -19.07
CA SER A 309 -18.67 5.59 -18.41
C SER A 309 -17.64 6.70 -18.24
N ILE A 310 -18.10 7.94 -18.28
CA ILE A 310 -17.32 9.09 -17.81
C ILE A 310 -17.54 9.18 -16.29
N THR A 311 -16.44 9.14 -15.54
CA THR A 311 -16.46 9.00 -14.09
C THR A 311 -15.66 10.13 -13.44
N PRO A 312 -16.22 10.84 -12.43
CA PRO A 312 -15.48 11.85 -11.68
C PRO A 312 -14.39 11.22 -10.81
N TYR A 313 -13.44 12.03 -10.35
CA TYR A 313 -12.26 11.56 -9.60
C TYR A 313 -12.57 10.64 -8.42
N THR A 314 -13.62 10.96 -7.65
CA THR A 314 -14.07 10.15 -6.52
C THR A 314 -14.57 8.76 -6.90
N GLY A 315 -14.90 8.54 -8.18
CA GLY A 315 -15.36 7.27 -8.73
C GLY A 315 -14.28 6.43 -9.42
N TRP A 316 -13.08 6.96 -9.66
CA TRP A 316 -12.06 6.28 -10.49
C TRP A 316 -11.65 4.88 -10.00
N ASN A 317 -11.65 4.68 -8.68
CA ASN A 317 -11.21 3.44 -8.05
C ASN A 317 -12.36 2.47 -7.70
N VAL A 318 -13.62 2.84 -7.95
CA VAL A 318 -14.79 2.06 -7.51
C VAL A 318 -14.77 0.63 -8.06
N ALA A 319 -14.32 0.44 -9.31
CA ALA A 319 -14.19 -0.88 -9.91
C ALA A 319 -13.21 -1.81 -9.16
N ASN A 320 -12.25 -1.23 -8.42
CA ASN A 320 -11.25 -1.97 -7.65
C ASN A 320 -11.66 -2.20 -6.19
N ASP A 321 -12.79 -1.62 -5.72
CA ASP A 321 -13.21 -1.73 -4.32
C ASP A 321 -13.55 -3.18 -3.92
N PHE A 322 -13.86 -4.05 -4.87
CA PHE A 322 -13.95 -5.48 -4.61
C PHE A 322 -12.66 -6.05 -4.00
N PHE A 323 -11.48 -5.61 -4.46
CA PHE A 323 -10.20 -6.02 -3.88
C PHE A 323 -10.00 -5.49 -2.45
N CYS A 324 -10.81 -4.55 -1.98
CA CYS A 324 -10.80 -4.10 -0.59
C CYS A 324 -11.51 -5.07 0.38
N GLY A 325 -12.12 -6.14 -0.12
CA GLY A 325 -12.74 -7.18 0.69
C GLY A 325 -11.77 -7.79 1.71
N ARG A 326 -12.01 -7.51 2.99
CA ARG A 326 -11.24 -8.07 4.12
C ARG A 326 -11.72 -9.47 4.49
N GLY A 327 -10.88 -10.19 5.23
CA GLY A 327 -11.12 -11.59 5.62
C GLY A 327 -10.73 -12.58 4.53
N GLY A 328 -10.80 -13.87 4.83
CA GLY A 328 -10.25 -14.91 3.97
C GLY A 328 -8.73 -14.82 3.81
N ARG A 329 -8.17 -15.86 3.23
CA ARG A 329 -6.74 -16.11 3.10
C ARG A 329 -6.28 -15.68 1.72
N LYS A 330 -5.24 -14.84 1.68
CA LYS A 330 -4.70 -14.26 0.45
C LYS A 330 -3.15 -14.24 0.43
N PRO A 331 -2.48 -15.37 0.22
CA PRO A 331 -1.04 -15.43 0.02
C PRO A 331 -0.71 -14.94 -1.40
N ALA A 332 -0.73 -13.63 -1.61
CA ALA A 332 -0.51 -13.05 -2.93
C ALA A 332 0.97 -13.10 -3.35
N PHE A 333 1.21 -13.15 -4.66
CA PHE A 333 2.53 -13.19 -5.30
C PHE A 333 2.63 -12.10 -6.36
N THR A 334 3.85 -11.64 -6.64
CA THR A 334 4.10 -10.66 -7.69
C THR A 334 5.35 -10.96 -8.49
N THR A 335 5.41 -10.40 -9.70
CA THR A 335 6.64 -10.28 -10.49
C THR A 335 6.48 -9.15 -11.51
N ALA A 336 7.57 -8.45 -11.85
CA ALA A 336 7.59 -7.62 -13.03
C ALA A 336 7.50 -8.48 -14.30
N LEU A 337 6.89 -7.94 -15.35
CA LEU A 337 6.84 -8.54 -16.68
C LEU A 337 7.70 -7.73 -17.65
N LYS A 338 8.39 -8.41 -18.58
CA LYS A 338 9.11 -7.75 -19.70
C LYS A 338 8.22 -7.51 -20.93
N ASP A 339 7.19 -8.32 -21.05
CA ASP A 339 6.16 -8.30 -22.08
C ASP A 339 4.98 -9.15 -21.58
N MET A 340 3.88 -9.18 -22.34
CA MET A 340 2.73 -10.01 -22.01
C MET A 340 2.97 -11.50 -22.26
N GLY A 341 3.90 -11.90 -23.13
CA GLY A 341 4.11 -13.30 -23.48
C GLY A 341 2.83 -14.02 -23.91
N ALA A 342 2.13 -13.52 -24.94
CA ALA A 342 0.76 -13.92 -25.32
C ALA A 342 0.53 -15.44 -25.37
N SER A 343 1.51 -16.23 -25.85
CA SER A 343 1.42 -17.68 -25.96
C SER A 343 1.37 -18.43 -24.61
N SER A 344 1.77 -17.80 -23.52
CA SER A 344 1.77 -18.40 -22.17
C SER A 344 0.41 -18.34 -21.47
N TRP A 345 -0.47 -17.45 -21.92
CA TRP A 345 -1.74 -17.16 -21.25
C TRP A 345 -2.74 -18.31 -21.17
N PRO A 346 -2.84 -19.23 -22.14
CA PRO A 346 -3.65 -20.43 -21.98
C PRO A 346 -3.23 -21.28 -20.77
N ALA A 347 -1.92 -21.43 -20.52
CA ALA A 347 -1.42 -22.17 -19.36
C ALA A 347 -1.73 -21.45 -18.03
N VAL A 348 -1.62 -20.12 -18.02
CA VAL A 348 -2.02 -19.29 -16.87
C VAL A 348 -3.53 -19.45 -16.59
N TRP A 349 -4.36 -19.44 -17.64
CA TRP A 349 -5.79 -19.66 -17.51
C TRP A 349 -6.12 -21.02 -16.89
N ASP A 350 -5.47 -22.09 -17.35
CA ASP A 350 -5.74 -23.45 -16.86
C ASP A 350 -5.44 -23.56 -15.36
N LEU A 351 -4.32 -23.00 -14.91
CA LEU A 351 -3.97 -22.92 -13.48
C LEU A 351 -5.02 -22.14 -12.68
N PHE A 352 -5.41 -20.96 -13.19
CA PHE A 352 -6.41 -20.10 -12.55
C PHE A 352 -7.77 -20.78 -12.42
N ALA A 353 -8.27 -21.34 -13.51
CA ALA A 353 -9.60 -21.96 -13.57
C ALA A 353 -9.69 -23.20 -12.67
N VAL A 354 -8.59 -23.94 -12.47
CA VAL A 354 -8.54 -25.09 -11.57
C VAL A 354 -8.59 -24.65 -10.10
N PHE A 355 -7.80 -23.64 -9.71
CA PHE A 355 -7.78 -23.19 -8.32
C PHE A 355 -9.06 -22.43 -7.92
N GLN A 356 -9.58 -21.57 -8.80
CA GLN A 356 -10.78 -20.78 -8.50
C GLN A 356 -12.01 -21.65 -8.19
N LYS A 357 -12.11 -22.82 -8.84
CA LYS A 357 -13.20 -23.79 -8.63
C LYS A 357 -13.17 -24.50 -7.27
N GLN A 358 -12.09 -24.35 -6.48
CA GLN A 358 -12.06 -24.91 -5.14
C GLN A 358 -13.11 -24.22 -4.26
N PRO A 359 -13.81 -24.96 -3.37
CA PRO A 359 -14.83 -24.38 -2.52
C PRO A 359 -14.29 -23.20 -1.68
N GLY A 360 -14.94 -22.05 -1.78
CA GLY A 360 -14.54 -20.84 -1.07
C GLY A 360 -13.41 -20.05 -1.73
N ALA A 361 -12.90 -20.48 -2.89
CA ALA A 361 -11.82 -19.83 -3.64
C ALA A 361 -12.31 -18.95 -4.82
N GLU A 362 -13.61 -18.69 -4.88
CA GLU A 362 -14.30 -18.08 -6.03
C GLU A 362 -13.81 -16.66 -6.33
N ASN A 363 -13.27 -15.97 -5.34
CA ASN A 363 -12.74 -14.61 -5.46
C ASN A 363 -11.27 -14.54 -5.86
N THR A 364 -10.64 -15.69 -6.16
CA THR A 364 -9.26 -15.72 -6.67
C THR A 364 -9.13 -14.80 -7.88
N ALA A 365 -8.00 -14.09 -7.97
CA ALA A 365 -7.73 -13.20 -9.07
C ALA A 365 -6.28 -13.29 -9.57
N ILE A 366 -6.10 -13.04 -10.85
CA ILE A 366 -4.81 -12.69 -11.46
C ILE A 366 -4.95 -11.31 -12.08
N VAL A 367 -4.03 -10.41 -11.81
CA VAL A 367 -4.07 -9.02 -12.29
C VAL A 367 -2.75 -8.68 -12.95
N ILE A 368 -2.84 -8.12 -14.16
CA ILE A 368 -1.71 -7.47 -14.83
C ILE A 368 -1.99 -5.99 -14.88
N GLU A 369 -1.13 -5.21 -14.23
CA GLU A 369 -1.24 -3.75 -14.25
C GLU A 369 -0.24 -3.15 -15.23
N ARG A 370 -0.74 -2.53 -16.30
CA ARG A 370 0.10 -1.88 -17.31
C ARG A 370 -0.12 -0.38 -17.34
N TYR A 371 0.98 0.34 -17.24
CA TYR A 371 1.01 1.80 -17.16
C TYR A 371 1.97 2.40 -18.18
N ASN A 372 1.75 3.66 -18.55
CA ASN A 372 2.80 4.45 -19.18
C ASN A 372 3.81 4.93 -18.12
N LEU A 373 5.07 4.52 -18.22
CA LEU A 373 6.13 4.87 -17.26
C LEU A 373 7.04 6.01 -17.72
N ALA A 374 6.72 6.72 -18.81
CA ALA A 374 7.59 7.75 -19.37
C ALA A 374 7.91 8.86 -18.35
N LYS A 375 6.91 9.33 -17.61
CA LYS A 375 7.13 10.34 -16.56
C LYS A 375 7.94 9.77 -15.39
N ALA A 376 7.64 8.57 -14.91
CA ALA A 376 8.42 7.93 -13.84
C ALA A 376 9.91 7.77 -14.24
N ARG A 377 10.21 7.39 -15.49
CA ARG A 377 11.58 7.33 -16.02
C ARG A 377 12.31 8.67 -16.00
N SER A 378 11.60 9.79 -16.16
CA SER A 378 12.22 11.12 -16.18
C SER A 378 12.86 11.54 -14.85
N VAL A 379 12.50 10.88 -13.73
CA VAL A 379 13.08 11.13 -12.41
C VAL A 379 14.52 10.60 -12.31
N GLY A 380 14.92 9.66 -13.18
CA GLY A 380 16.28 9.11 -13.22
C GLY A 380 16.46 7.87 -12.34
N ARG A 381 17.51 7.07 -12.66
CA ARG A 381 17.92 5.90 -11.87
C ARG A 381 18.57 6.34 -10.56
N GLY A 382 18.30 5.63 -9.48
CA GLY A 382 18.87 5.91 -8.16
C GLY A 382 18.42 7.22 -7.49
N ALA A 383 17.51 7.99 -8.09
CA ALA A 383 16.95 9.21 -7.49
C ALA A 383 16.10 8.91 -6.23
N THR A 384 15.56 7.71 -6.15
CA THR A 384 14.84 7.16 -5.00
C THR A 384 15.39 5.75 -4.73
N ALA A 385 15.00 5.13 -3.61
CA ALA A 385 15.35 3.75 -3.28
C ALA A 385 14.44 2.70 -3.96
N VAL A 386 13.48 3.11 -4.79
CA VAL A 386 12.67 2.17 -5.59
C VAL A 386 13.57 1.32 -6.46
N GLN A 387 13.22 0.05 -6.61
CA GLN A 387 13.90 -0.84 -7.56
C GLN A 387 13.87 -0.27 -8.97
N ASP A 388 15.04 0.01 -9.56
CA ASP A 388 15.16 0.76 -10.80
C ASP A 388 14.45 0.05 -11.97
N GLU A 389 14.53 -1.29 -12.06
CA GLU A 389 13.90 -2.03 -13.16
C GLU A 389 12.37 -1.86 -13.17
N LEU A 390 11.72 -1.66 -12.02
CA LEU A 390 10.28 -1.40 -11.96
C LEU A 390 9.88 -0.09 -12.65
N ARG A 391 10.80 0.88 -12.67
CA ARG A 391 10.61 2.19 -13.32
C ARG A 391 11.03 2.17 -14.79
N PHE A 392 12.14 1.50 -15.10
CA PHE A 392 12.80 1.63 -16.39
C PHE A 392 12.49 0.49 -17.36
N ASP A 393 12.42 -0.75 -16.86
CA ASP A 393 12.47 -1.96 -17.69
C ASP A 393 11.21 -2.83 -17.55
N SER A 394 10.36 -2.55 -16.57
CA SER A 394 9.09 -3.24 -16.37
C SER A 394 8.06 -2.80 -17.42
N PHE A 395 7.51 -3.79 -18.12
CA PHE A 395 6.38 -3.61 -19.03
C PHE A 395 5.06 -3.52 -18.27
N ALA A 396 4.88 -4.39 -17.27
CA ALA A 396 3.69 -4.45 -16.41
C ALA A 396 4.02 -5.13 -15.07
N ASN A 397 3.16 -4.94 -14.06
CA ASN A 397 3.22 -5.71 -12.82
C ASN A 397 2.26 -6.90 -12.90
N GLY A 398 2.78 -8.11 -12.75
CA GLY A 398 2.00 -9.34 -12.61
C GLY A 398 1.71 -9.62 -11.14
N ILE A 399 0.45 -9.92 -10.84
CA ILE A 399 -0.05 -10.14 -9.49
C ILE A 399 -0.95 -11.39 -9.50
N VAL A 400 -0.72 -12.30 -8.56
CA VAL A 400 -1.54 -13.50 -8.36
C VAL A 400 -2.09 -13.47 -6.94
N ILE A 401 -3.42 -13.49 -6.81
CA ILE A 401 -4.13 -13.40 -5.54
C ILE A 401 -4.99 -14.66 -5.40
N PRO A 402 -4.44 -15.77 -4.88
CA PRO A 402 -5.27 -16.83 -4.35
C PRO A 402 -6.16 -16.22 -3.28
N TRP A 403 -7.47 -16.39 -3.36
CA TRP A 403 -8.39 -15.83 -2.37
C TRP A 403 -9.40 -16.89 -1.97
N TYR A 404 -9.19 -17.47 -0.79
CA TYR A 404 -9.94 -18.62 -0.30
C TYR A 404 -10.25 -18.51 1.20
N LYS A 405 -11.07 -19.40 1.74
CA LYS A 405 -11.47 -19.38 3.17
C LYS A 405 -10.77 -20.45 4.00
N ASP A 406 -10.72 -21.68 3.50
CA ASP A 406 -10.23 -22.84 4.25
C ASP A 406 -8.69 -22.90 4.25
N ALA A 407 -8.07 -22.92 5.44
CA ALA A 407 -6.62 -23.06 5.58
C ALA A 407 -6.08 -24.39 5.04
N ALA A 408 -6.92 -25.41 4.87
CA ALA A 408 -6.53 -26.66 4.21
C ALA A 408 -6.07 -26.45 2.75
N LEU A 409 -6.49 -25.35 2.10
CA LEU A 409 -6.08 -25.01 0.75
C LEU A 409 -4.74 -24.26 0.68
N ASP A 410 -4.08 -23.96 1.82
CA ASP A 410 -2.84 -23.16 1.86
C ASP A 410 -1.76 -23.72 0.93
N THR A 411 -1.49 -25.02 0.98
CA THR A 411 -0.46 -25.65 0.14
C THR A 411 -0.81 -25.54 -1.35
N GLN A 412 -2.08 -25.76 -1.70
CA GLN A 412 -2.54 -25.68 -3.09
C GLN A 412 -2.52 -24.23 -3.61
N ALA A 413 -2.87 -23.26 -2.76
CA ALA A 413 -2.86 -21.84 -3.09
C ALA A 413 -1.44 -21.33 -3.35
N LEU A 414 -0.49 -21.72 -2.52
CA LEU A 414 0.93 -21.38 -2.68
C LEU A 414 1.51 -22.00 -3.97
N ASP A 415 1.20 -23.28 -4.23
CA ASP A 415 1.64 -23.98 -5.45
C ASP A 415 1.04 -23.37 -6.73
N PHE A 416 -0.25 -23.04 -6.71
CA PHE A 416 -0.92 -22.32 -7.80
C PHE A 416 -0.23 -20.98 -8.08
N ALA A 417 -0.04 -20.15 -7.05
CA ALA A 417 0.51 -18.82 -7.23
C ALA A 417 1.98 -18.85 -7.67
N SER A 418 2.79 -19.77 -7.12
CA SER A 418 4.18 -19.91 -7.53
C SER A 418 4.29 -20.36 -8.99
N LYS A 419 3.49 -21.35 -9.43
CA LYS A 419 3.50 -21.83 -10.81
C LYS A 419 3.14 -20.74 -11.83
N VAL A 420 2.13 -19.91 -11.51
CA VAL A 420 1.78 -18.76 -12.36
C VAL A 420 2.94 -17.76 -12.41
N ARG A 421 3.54 -17.43 -11.26
CA ARG A 421 4.71 -16.52 -11.22
C ARG A 421 5.90 -17.08 -12.01
N ASP A 422 6.13 -18.38 -11.97
CA ASP A 422 7.22 -19.06 -12.66
C ASP A 422 7.07 -19.00 -14.19
N ILE A 423 5.84 -19.04 -14.72
CA ILE A 423 5.57 -18.88 -16.17
C ILE A 423 6.09 -17.53 -16.68
N TRP A 424 6.04 -16.49 -15.85
CA TRP A 424 6.50 -15.14 -16.19
C TRP A 424 7.97 -14.88 -15.85
N SER A 425 8.69 -15.88 -15.34
CA SER A 425 10.09 -15.72 -14.94
C SER A 425 10.97 -15.41 -16.16
N PHE A 426 11.83 -14.41 -16.03
CA PHE A 426 12.87 -14.08 -17.03
C PHE A 426 14.26 -13.94 -16.43
N SER A 427 14.37 -13.96 -15.09
CA SER A 427 15.60 -14.15 -14.33
C SER A 427 15.88 -15.65 -14.15
N PRO A 428 17.05 -16.03 -13.61
CA PRO A 428 17.39 -17.44 -13.36
C PRO A 428 16.35 -18.21 -12.53
N ASN A 429 15.57 -17.49 -11.72
CA ASN A 429 14.37 -18.00 -11.05
C ASN A 429 13.40 -16.83 -10.79
N ALA A 430 12.12 -17.14 -10.55
CA ALA A 430 11.06 -16.13 -10.39
C ALA A 430 11.26 -15.21 -9.17
N LYS A 431 11.98 -15.67 -8.14
CA LYS A 431 12.27 -14.89 -6.92
C LYS A 431 13.37 -13.85 -7.14
N ALA A 432 14.11 -13.97 -8.24
CA ALA A 432 15.12 -13.02 -8.70
C ALA A 432 14.59 -12.05 -9.76
N ASN A 433 13.34 -12.19 -10.23
CA ASN A 433 12.71 -11.15 -11.05
C ASN A 433 12.47 -9.90 -10.18
N PRO A 434 12.61 -8.68 -10.73
CA PRO A 434 12.23 -7.46 -10.04
C PRO A 434 10.81 -7.57 -9.48
N ALA A 435 10.65 -7.20 -8.21
CA ALA A 435 9.39 -7.32 -7.49
C ALA A 435 9.08 -6.02 -6.75
N TYR A 436 7.86 -5.54 -6.92
CA TYR A 436 7.40 -4.35 -6.23
C TYR A 436 7.19 -4.65 -4.75
N ILE A 437 7.89 -3.93 -3.85
CA ILE A 437 7.88 -4.20 -2.40
C ILE A 437 6.48 -4.31 -1.79
N ASN A 438 5.52 -3.51 -2.26
CA ASN A 438 4.16 -3.53 -1.73
C ASN A 438 3.34 -4.74 -2.17
N PHE A 439 3.82 -5.44 -3.21
CA PHE A 439 3.24 -6.66 -3.75
C PHE A 439 4.13 -7.90 -3.49
N ALA A 440 5.27 -7.73 -2.82
CA ALA A 440 6.20 -8.82 -2.55
C ALA A 440 5.54 -9.86 -1.61
N HIS A 441 5.65 -11.12 -1.99
CA HIS A 441 5.16 -12.26 -1.20
C HIS A 441 6.00 -12.44 0.08
N GLY A 442 7.29 -12.13 0.00
CA GLY A 442 8.31 -12.28 1.03
C GLY A 442 9.27 -13.46 0.80
N ASP A 443 9.20 -14.15 -0.34
CA ASP A 443 10.20 -15.14 -0.77
C ASP A 443 11.17 -14.62 -1.83
N GLU A 444 10.97 -13.39 -2.29
CA GLU A 444 11.84 -12.73 -3.25
C GLU A 444 13.22 -12.50 -2.65
N GLU A 445 14.25 -12.57 -3.50
CA GLU A 445 15.58 -12.17 -3.11
C GLU A 445 15.58 -10.67 -2.78
N LEU A 446 16.36 -10.23 -1.78
CA LEU A 446 16.39 -8.80 -1.44
C LEU A 446 16.83 -7.93 -2.64
N VAL A 447 17.67 -8.47 -3.53
CA VAL A 447 18.08 -7.77 -4.75
C VAL A 447 16.94 -7.67 -5.77
N ALA A 448 15.97 -8.58 -5.78
CA ALA A 448 14.76 -8.43 -6.59
C ALA A 448 13.89 -7.25 -6.11
N ILE A 449 13.81 -7.03 -4.79
CA ILE A 449 12.98 -5.97 -4.18
C ILE A 449 13.65 -4.58 -4.27
N TYR A 450 14.98 -4.51 -4.12
CA TYR A 450 15.70 -3.23 -3.97
C TYR A 450 16.80 -2.98 -5.01
N GLY A 451 17.24 -4.01 -5.73
CA GLY A 451 18.28 -3.97 -6.76
C GLY A 451 19.49 -3.14 -6.42
N SER A 452 19.79 -2.16 -7.27
CA SER A 452 20.96 -1.27 -7.14
C SER A 452 20.97 -0.49 -5.83
N SER A 453 19.79 -0.25 -5.22
CA SER A 453 19.64 0.47 -3.96
C SER A 453 20.02 -0.36 -2.73
N LEU A 454 20.04 -1.71 -2.84
CA LEU A 454 20.22 -2.61 -1.70
C LEU A 454 21.50 -2.34 -0.88
N PRO A 455 22.69 -2.14 -1.47
CA PRO A 455 23.91 -1.87 -0.69
C PRO A 455 23.82 -0.59 0.13
N ARG A 456 23.35 0.51 -0.45
CA ARG A 456 23.19 1.80 0.24
C ARG A 456 22.12 1.72 1.33
N LEU A 457 21.02 1.02 1.08
CA LEU A 457 20.00 0.77 2.08
C LEU A 457 20.53 -0.03 3.27
N LYS A 458 21.35 -1.06 3.04
CA LYS A 458 22.02 -1.81 4.12
C LYS A 458 22.96 -0.91 4.92
N GLU A 459 23.73 -0.05 4.26
CA GLU A 459 24.61 0.91 4.93
C GLU A 459 23.83 1.87 5.83
N LEU A 460 22.80 2.55 5.29
CA LEU A 460 21.97 3.48 6.05
C LEU A 460 21.24 2.79 7.21
N LYS A 461 20.76 1.56 6.97
CA LYS A 461 20.13 0.77 8.03
C LYS A 461 21.13 0.38 9.11
N SER A 462 22.40 0.16 8.79
CA SER A 462 23.46 -0.13 9.77
C SER A 462 23.74 1.09 10.66
N LYS A 463 23.78 2.30 10.09
CA LYS A 463 23.94 3.57 10.84
C LYS A 463 22.75 3.80 11.77
N THR A 464 21.54 3.62 11.25
CA THR A 464 20.31 3.66 12.05
C THR A 464 20.33 2.55 13.13
N ARG A 465 20.78 1.33 12.82
CA ARG A 465 20.90 0.22 13.78
C ARG A 465 21.99 0.44 14.83
N GLN A 466 23.06 1.18 14.53
CA GLN A 466 24.08 1.53 15.52
C GLN A 466 23.51 2.50 16.57
N LEU A 467 22.58 3.38 16.17
CA LEU A 467 21.76 4.18 17.10
C LEU A 467 20.74 3.30 17.85
N VAL A 468 20.14 2.30 17.18
CA VAL A 468 19.07 1.43 17.69
C VAL A 468 19.54 0.15 18.40
N ARG A 469 20.85 -0.16 18.49
CA ARG A 469 21.37 -1.47 18.94
C ARG A 469 20.98 -1.86 20.39
N ALA A 470 20.28 -0.99 21.11
CA ALA A 470 19.62 -1.29 22.37
C ALA A 470 18.20 -1.91 22.26
N ARG A 471 17.44 -1.81 21.15
CA ARG A 471 15.95 -1.95 21.20
C ARG A 471 15.20 -2.58 19.99
N ARG A 472 15.75 -3.63 19.34
CA ARG A 472 15.12 -4.53 18.30
C ARG A 472 13.79 -4.07 17.64
N TRP A 473 13.90 -3.21 16.63
CA TRP A 473 12.84 -2.92 15.65
C TRP A 473 12.90 -3.96 14.50
N ARG A 474 11.77 -4.54 14.07
CA ARG A 474 11.73 -5.50 12.95
C ARG A 474 11.61 -4.75 11.61
N SER A 475 12.49 -5.06 10.66
CA SER A 475 12.58 -4.43 9.34
C SER A 475 12.73 -5.48 8.25
N ALA A 476 12.21 -5.26 7.04
CA ALA A 476 12.38 -6.16 5.89
C ALA A 476 13.82 -6.18 5.34
N ILE A 477 14.62 -5.15 5.65
CA ILE A 477 16.04 -5.07 5.27
C ILE A 477 16.90 -5.62 6.41
N GLY A 478 17.06 -6.94 6.42
CA GLY A 478 17.86 -7.72 7.38
C GLY A 478 17.64 -9.21 7.18
N GLU A 479 18.64 -10.05 7.48
CA GLU A 479 18.65 -11.51 7.28
C GLU A 479 17.48 -12.28 7.96
N ASP A 480 16.68 -11.60 8.78
CA ASP A 480 15.61 -12.16 9.61
C ASP A 480 14.37 -12.69 8.83
N LEU A 481 14.13 -12.32 7.57
CA LEU A 481 13.00 -12.88 6.80
C LEU A 481 13.24 -14.33 6.37
N ALA A 482 14.49 -14.68 6.04
CA ALA A 482 14.86 -16.05 5.65
C ALA A 482 14.93 -16.99 6.86
N GLU A 483 15.47 -16.51 7.99
CA GLU A 483 15.59 -17.28 9.23
C GLU A 483 14.22 -17.55 9.88
N ALA A 484 13.28 -16.60 9.83
CA ALA A 484 11.92 -16.80 10.35
C ALA A 484 11.14 -17.89 9.58
N ARG A 485 11.36 -18.02 8.27
CA ARG A 485 10.73 -19.06 7.44
C ARG A 485 11.38 -20.43 7.62
N GLN A 486 12.71 -20.52 7.71
CA GLN A 486 13.38 -21.80 8.00
C GLN A 486 12.98 -22.34 9.38
N ALA A 487 12.83 -21.48 10.40
CA ALA A 487 12.36 -21.88 11.72
C ALA A 487 10.89 -22.38 11.71
N SER A 488 10.01 -21.73 10.95
CA SER A 488 8.59 -22.11 10.82
C SER A 488 8.40 -23.41 10.03
N HIS A 489 9.14 -23.61 8.94
CA HIS A 489 9.15 -24.88 8.19
C HIS A 489 9.73 -26.03 9.01
N ALA A 490 10.81 -25.79 9.77
CA ALA A 490 11.40 -26.79 10.65
C ALA A 490 10.46 -27.19 11.80
N MET A 491 9.62 -26.26 12.30
CA MET A 491 8.58 -26.56 13.29
C MET A 491 7.42 -27.37 12.70
N ARG A 492 6.95 -27.08 11.48
CA ARG A 492 5.91 -27.89 10.80
C ARG A 492 6.37 -29.32 10.52
N ASN A 493 7.62 -29.50 10.09
CA ASN A 493 8.15 -30.86 9.83
C ASN A 493 8.35 -31.68 11.12
N ARG A 494 8.51 -31.04 12.29
CA ARG A 494 8.54 -31.74 13.59
C ARG A 494 7.16 -32.12 14.12
N GLN A 495 6.11 -31.35 13.80
CA GLN A 495 4.75 -31.69 14.21
C GLN A 495 4.14 -32.84 13.37
N HIS A 496 4.63 -33.07 12.15
CA HIS A 496 4.21 -34.19 11.30
C HIS A 496 4.99 -35.51 11.50
N THR A 497 6.03 -35.54 12.34
CA THR A 497 6.86 -36.73 12.58
C THR A 497 6.68 -37.38 13.96
N VAL A 498 5.63 -37.04 14.70
CA VAL A 498 5.24 -37.80 15.90
C VAL A 498 4.27 -38.91 15.50
N GLY A 499 4.81 -40.00 14.96
CA GLY A 499 4.03 -41.18 14.58
C GLY A 499 4.83 -42.16 13.74
N GLY A 500 5.88 -42.77 14.30
CA GLY A 500 6.60 -43.85 13.62
C GLY A 500 7.93 -44.21 14.29
N SER A 501 7.94 -45.29 15.06
CA SER A 501 9.15 -45.90 15.61
C SER A 501 9.97 -46.60 14.52
N THR A 502 11.29 -46.36 14.43
CA THR A 502 12.28 -47.45 14.22
C THR A 502 13.75 -46.98 14.39
N ILE A 503 14.39 -47.58 15.39
CA ILE A 503 15.72 -48.23 15.43
C ILE A 503 17.02 -47.44 15.12
N ARG A 504 17.87 -47.41 16.16
CA ARG A 504 19.31 -47.06 16.15
C ARG A 504 20.11 -47.98 15.23
N ALA A 505 21.05 -47.39 14.48
CA ALA A 505 22.32 -48.03 14.14
C ALA A 505 23.47 -47.17 14.66
N LYS A 506 24.34 -47.80 15.46
CA LYS A 506 25.67 -47.29 15.85
C LYS A 506 26.57 -47.40 14.63
N GLU A 507 27.44 -46.42 14.43
CA GLU A 507 28.79 -46.68 13.94
C GLU A 507 29.77 -45.58 14.37
N SER A 508 31.01 -45.99 14.53
CA SER A 508 32.05 -45.47 15.41
C SER A 508 33.12 -44.69 14.68
N SER A 509 33.69 -43.71 15.40
CA SER A 509 35.12 -43.41 15.50
C SER A 509 35.94 -43.18 14.23
N ASP A 510 36.57 -42.00 14.09
CA ASP A 510 38.00 -41.91 14.40
C ASP A 510 38.58 -40.49 14.46
N GLN A 511 39.72 -40.44 15.14
CA GLN A 511 40.49 -39.33 15.69
C GLN A 511 41.27 -38.46 14.67
N ARG A 512 41.60 -37.22 15.08
CA ARG A 512 42.98 -36.63 15.22
C ARG A 512 42.88 -35.13 15.58
N HIS A 513 43.39 -34.71 16.75
CA HIS A 513 44.67 -34.00 17.00
C HIS A 513 44.78 -32.62 16.31
N ALA A 514 45.28 -31.51 16.91
CA ALA A 514 45.70 -31.13 18.25
C ALA A 514 46.04 -29.61 18.23
N LYS A 515 46.21 -29.03 19.43
CA LYS A 515 47.09 -27.89 19.81
C LYS A 515 46.58 -26.42 19.80
N THR A 516 46.26 -25.98 21.02
CA THR A 516 46.88 -24.89 21.83
C THR A 516 47.05 -23.46 21.27
N GLY A 517 46.60 -22.49 22.07
CA GLY A 517 47.13 -21.12 22.09
C GLY A 517 46.31 -20.15 22.96
N GLN A 518 46.72 -19.94 24.21
CA GLN A 518 46.23 -18.87 25.09
C GLN A 518 46.78 -17.50 24.64
N ALA A 519 45.97 -16.43 24.74
CA ALA A 519 46.40 -15.11 25.21
C ALA A 519 45.20 -14.21 25.52
N LYS A 520 45.16 -13.65 26.74
CA LYS A 520 44.43 -12.41 27.07
C LYS A 520 45.32 -11.22 26.70
N PRO A 521 44.72 -10.02 26.49
CA PRO A 521 44.96 -9.00 27.52
C PRO A 521 43.72 -8.16 27.87
N SER A 522 43.79 -7.64 29.10
CA SER A 522 42.95 -6.58 29.67
C SER A 522 43.30 -5.21 29.09
N THR A 523 42.32 -4.32 28.91
CA THR A 523 42.52 -2.88 29.19
C THR A 523 41.20 -2.14 29.38
N THR A 524 41.28 -1.22 30.34
CA THR A 524 40.30 -0.33 30.97
C THR A 524 39.73 0.72 30.03
N VAL A 525 38.44 1.06 30.13
CA VAL A 525 37.88 2.32 29.59
C VAL A 525 36.97 2.99 30.63
N LYS A 526 37.19 4.31 30.77
CA LYS A 526 36.63 5.28 31.70
C LYS A 526 35.12 5.49 31.53
N GLN A 527 34.42 5.69 32.64
CA GLN A 527 33.08 6.29 32.68
C GLN A 527 33.16 7.78 32.31
N ALA A 528 32.31 8.21 31.39
CA ALA A 528 31.97 9.61 31.17
C ALA A 528 30.47 9.78 31.41
N GLN A 529 30.12 10.73 32.27
CA GLN A 529 28.75 11.20 32.51
C GLN A 529 28.26 11.97 31.27
N ILE A 530 27.01 11.73 30.88
CA ILE A 530 26.30 12.54 29.88
C ILE A 530 25.24 13.31 30.65
N ALA A 531 25.25 14.63 30.50
CA ALA A 531 24.23 15.55 30.98
C ALA A 531 23.02 15.47 30.04
N ASP A 532 21.82 15.52 30.63
CA ASP A 532 20.56 15.67 29.91
C ASP A 532 20.42 17.15 29.51
N ASP A 533 20.38 17.43 28.21
CA ASP A 533 19.94 18.71 27.66
C ASP A 533 18.49 18.52 27.16
N ASP A 534 17.59 19.36 27.67
CA ASP A 534 16.20 19.48 27.23
C ASP A 534 16.16 20.22 25.87
N ASP A 535 15.73 19.53 24.80
CA ASP A 535 15.53 20.11 23.47
C ASP A 535 14.05 20.57 23.32
N ASP A 536 13.85 21.86 23.06
CA ASP A 536 12.59 22.47 22.62
C ASP A 536 12.33 22.12 21.13
N ASP A 537 11.42 21.18 20.86
CA ASP A 537 10.95 20.82 19.52
C ASP A 537 9.80 21.78 19.07
N ASP A 538 9.94 22.42 17.89
CA ASP A 538 8.89 23.20 17.23
C ASP A 538 7.77 22.28 16.69
N ASP A 539 6.74 22.05 17.51
CA ASP A 539 5.63 21.10 17.29
C ASP A 539 4.38 21.78 16.66
N SER A 540 4.51 22.43 15.51
CA SER A 540 3.34 23.07 14.84
C SER A 540 2.39 22.09 14.11
N PHE A 541 2.77 20.81 13.98
CA PHE A 541 1.94 19.75 13.38
C PHE A 541 1.59 18.66 14.39
N GLY A 542 0.30 18.34 14.52
CA GLY A 542 -0.12 17.13 15.22
C GLY A 542 -0.13 17.19 16.75
N LEU A 543 -0.17 18.38 17.38
CA LEU A 543 -0.45 18.52 18.81
C LEU A 543 -1.80 17.89 19.16
N CYS A 544 -1.85 17.21 20.31
CA CYS A 544 -3.12 16.73 20.81
C CYS A 544 -4.01 17.94 21.16
N GLU A 545 -5.29 17.93 20.78
CA GLU A 545 -6.26 18.96 21.21
C GLU A 545 -6.21 19.07 22.75
N GLY A 546 -5.63 20.17 23.24
CA GLY A 546 -5.30 20.38 24.66
C GLY A 546 -3.85 20.82 24.95
N GLU A 547 -2.92 20.70 23.99
CA GLU A 547 -1.53 21.18 24.12
C GLU A 547 -1.31 22.60 23.55
N LYS A 548 -2.38 23.28 23.08
CA LYS A 548 -2.25 24.62 22.49
C LYS A 548 -2.10 25.77 23.49
N ASP A 549 -2.19 25.54 24.80
CA ASP A 549 -2.09 26.59 25.82
C ASP A 549 -1.11 26.19 26.94
N ALA A 550 0.19 26.46 26.75
CA ALA A 550 1.16 26.45 27.85
C ALA A 550 2.43 27.27 27.59
N THR A 551 2.42 28.29 26.72
CA THR A 551 3.55 29.23 26.59
C THR A 551 3.06 30.63 26.25
N GLY A 552 2.54 31.33 27.27
CA GLY A 552 2.24 32.75 27.17
C GLY A 552 1.89 33.34 28.53
N ARG A 553 2.90 33.89 29.22
CA ARG A 553 2.68 34.83 30.33
C ARG A 553 2.88 36.25 29.82
N ASP A 554 1.88 37.07 30.17
CA ASP A 554 1.92 38.45 30.62
C ASP A 554 2.80 39.45 29.87
N GLU A 555 2.18 40.44 29.22
CA GLU A 555 2.22 41.84 29.71
C GLU A 555 1.29 42.78 28.93
N HIS A 556 0.63 43.62 29.74
CA HIS A 556 0.07 44.95 29.50
C HIS A 556 -1.31 45.22 28.87
N ASP A 557 -2.13 45.79 29.75
CA ASP A 557 -3.33 46.61 29.59
C ASP A 557 -3.21 47.71 28.52
N ASP A 558 -4.32 48.00 27.84
CA ASP A 558 -4.89 49.36 27.88
C ASP A 558 -6.34 49.36 27.38
N GLU A 559 -7.15 50.10 28.13
CA GLU A 559 -8.58 50.34 27.99
C GLU A 559 -8.89 51.16 26.71
N HIS A 560 -10.06 50.93 26.11
CA HIS A 560 -11.02 52.04 25.93
C HIS A 560 -12.42 51.58 25.50
N GLU A 561 -13.32 51.97 26.38
CA GLU A 561 -14.77 51.95 26.44
C GLU A 561 -15.44 52.85 25.37
N GLN A 562 -16.62 52.45 24.84
CA GLN A 562 -17.90 53.18 24.95
C GLN A 562 -18.88 53.02 23.76
N GLU A 563 -20.11 52.58 24.14
CA GLU A 563 -21.44 53.14 23.82
C GLU A 563 -21.89 53.28 22.34
N GLY A 564 -23.14 53.01 21.94
CA GLY A 564 -24.39 52.75 22.64
C GLY A 564 -25.58 53.14 21.72
N HIS A 565 -26.72 52.46 21.90
CA HIS A 565 -28.09 52.89 21.52
C HIS A 565 -28.46 53.05 20.01
N ALA A 566 -29.70 52.92 19.53
CA ALA A 566 -30.98 52.32 19.93
C ALA A 566 -31.97 52.60 18.78
N ASP A 567 -33.10 51.86 18.73
CA ASP A 567 -34.42 52.28 18.19
C ASP A 567 -34.64 52.35 16.66
N PHE A 568 -35.79 52.02 16.03
CA PHE A 568 -37.06 51.33 16.36
C PHE A 568 -37.88 51.21 15.04
N VAL A 569 -38.78 50.21 14.91
CA VAL A 569 -39.96 50.06 13.99
C VAL A 569 -39.73 49.88 12.47
N GLY A 570 -40.37 48.98 11.72
CA GLY A 570 -41.37 47.94 11.98
C GLY A 570 -42.00 47.37 10.68
N GLN A 571 -42.70 46.23 10.82
CA GLN A 571 -43.80 45.68 9.97
C GLN A 571 -43.43 45.25 8.50
N HIS A 572 -43.95 44.18 7.86
CA HIS A 572 -44.97 43.16 8.14
C HIS A 572 -44.90 42.04 7.04
N TRP A 573 -45.04 40.77 7.47
CA TRP A 573 -45.68 39.56 6.89
C TRP A 573 -45.38 38.97 5.49
N GLY A 574 -45.19 37.63 5.51
CA GLY A 574 -45.42 36.71 4.38
C GLY A 574 -45.00 35.25 4.66
N ARG A 575 -45.82 34.48 5.39
CA ARG A 575 -45.67 33.04 5.72
C ARG A 575 -45.99 32.13 4.52
N THR A 576 -45.36 30.95 4.39
CA THR A 576 -45.97 29.61 4.65
C THR A 576 -45.03 28.42 4.30
N PHE A 577 -45.02 27.43 5.19
CA PHE A 577 -44.63 25.99 5.15
C PHE A 577 -45.60 25.29 6.15
N PRO A 578 -45.60 23.96 6.49
CA PRO A 578 -44.86 22.75 6.04
C PRO A 578 -45.72 21.41 5.99
N PHE A 579 -45.00 20.25 5.96
CA PHE A 579 -45.27 18.84 6.44
C PHE A 579 -45.38 17.78 5.31
N SER A 580 -44.91 16.51 5.37
CA SER A 580 -43.91 15.73 6.17
C SER A 580 -43.82 14.25 5.68
N LEU A 581 -42.64 13.62 5.84
CA LEU A 581 -42.28 12.20 6.21
C LEU A 581 -42.55 10.93 5.33
N LEU A 582 -41.41 10.25 5.00
CA LEU A 582 -41.04 8.80 5.11
C LEU A 582 -41.50 7.72 4.05
N PRO A 583 -40.83 6.53 3.92
CA PRO A 583 -40.17 6.06 2.67
C PRO A 583 -40.68 4.70 2.12
N LEU A 584 -40.22 4.27 0.93
CA LEU A 584 -40.58 2.98 0.31
C LEU A 584 -39.37 2.17 -0.23
N LEU A 585 -39.42 0.86 0.03
CA LEU A 585 -38.57 -0.24 -0.48
C LEU A 585 -39.14 -0.82 -1.81
N PRO A 586 -38.40 -1.70 -2.53
CA PRO A 586 -38.54 -1.92 -3.97
C PRO A 586 -39.46 -3.09 -4.36
N LEU A 587 -40.05 -3.03 -5.56
CA LEU A 587 -40.85 -4.10 -6.15
C LEU A 587 -40.16 -4.71 -7.38
N SER A 588 -40.09 -6.05 -7.33
CA SER A 588 -39.76 -7.00 -8.39
C SER A 588 -40.93 -7.15 -9.37
N SER A 589 -40.65 -7.40 -10.66
CA SER A 589 -41.61 -8.06 -11.55
C SER A 589 -40.90 -8.88 -12.63
N ALA A 590 -41.22 -10.18 -12.63
CA ALA A 590 -40.90 -11.20 -13.62
C ALA A 590 -41.93 -11.16 -14.80
N PRO A 591 -41.75 -11.99 -15.86
CA PRO A 591 -42.15 -11.67 -17.24
C PRO A 591 -43.52 -12.23 -17.67
N SER A 592 -44.11 -11.64 -18.72
CA SER A 592 -45.27 -12.17 -19.43
C SER A 592 -44.88 -12.89 -20.73
N ARG A 593 -45.38 -14.12 -20.88
CA ARG A 593 -45.45 -14.88 -22.14
C ARG A 593 -46.90 -14.83 -22.65
N HIS A 594 -47.10 -14.59 -23.93
CA HIS A 594 -48.16 -15.22 -24.73
C HIS A 594 -47.78 -15.27 -26.22
N ALA A 595 -48.11 -16.39 -26.86
CA ALA A 595 -47.88 -16.75 -28.27
C ALA A 595 -49.25 -16.89 -28.99
N PRO A 596 -49.40 -17.60 -30.14
CA PRO A 596 -49.20 -17.12 -31.52
C PRO A 596 -50.43 -17.37 -32.46
N TYR A 597 -50.45 -16.73 -33.64
CA TYR A 597 -51.21 -17.09 -34.87
C TYR A 597 -50.49 -16.36 -36.04
N GLY A 598 -50.30 -16.79 -37.29
CA GLY A 598 -50.68 -17.95 -38.08
C GLY A 598 -50.81 -17.52 -39.57
N LEU A 599 -50.10 -18.20 -40.49
CA LEU A 599 -50.30 -18.33 -41.96
C LEU A 599 -49.90 -17.21 -42.95
N GLY A 600 -49.16 -17.61 -44.02
CA GLY A 600 -49.19 -16.95 -45.35
C GLY A 600 -47.90 -17.01 -46.18
N LYS A 601 -47.88 -17.84 -47.24
CA LYS A 601 -46.78 -18.11 -48.20
C LYS A 601 -46.44 -16.93 -49.15
N ALA A 602 -45.18 -16.81 -49.60
CA ALA A 602 -44.77 -16.76 -51.04
C ALA A 602 -43.27 -16.41 -51.25
N ILE A 603 -42.61 -17.18 -52.11
CA ILE A 603 -41.33 -16.93 -52.83
C ILE A 603 -41.75 -16.68 -54.30
N PRO A 604 -41.22 -15.71 -55.10
CA PRO A 604 -39.90 -15.87 -55.75
C PRO A 604 -39.13 -14.59 -56.19
N GLY A 605 -37.84 -14.78 -56.52
CA GLY A 605 -37.17 -13.96 -57.54
C GLY A 605 -35.70 -13.58 -57.26
N GLN A 606 -34.75 -14.39 -57.76
CA GLN A 606 -33.43 -13.90 -58.17
C GLN A 606 -33.48 -13.39 -59.62
N PRO A 607 -32.48 -12.59 -60.03
CA PRO A 607 -31.64 -13.07 -61.13
C PRO A 607 -30.12 -12.86 -60.94
N HIS A 608 -29.39 -13.81 -61.55
CA HIS A 608 -27.95 -13.87 -61.80
C HIS A 608 -27.44 -12.85 -62.85
N ALA A 609 -26.14 -12.50 -62.78
CA ALA A 609 -25.11 -12.72 -63.82
C ALA A 609 -23.86 -11.84 -63.56
N LYS A 610 -22.69 -12.42 -63.23
CA LYS A 610 -21.55 -12.75 -64.14
C LYS A 610 -20.82 -11.53 -64.75
N ASN A 611 -19.54 -11.35 -64.40
CA ASN A 611 -18.41 -11.64 -65.32
C ASN A 611 -17.04 -11.32 -64.68
N THR A 612 -16.15 -12.31 -64.74
CA THR A 612 -14.68 -12.17 -64.78
C THR A 612 -14.25 -12.10 -66.25
N PRO A 613 -13.00 -11.68 -66.53
CA PRO A 613 -12.10 -12.67 -67.16
C PRO A 613 -10.65 -12.67 -66.66
N ARG A 614 -10.06 -13.87 -66.81
CA ARG A 614 -8.65 -14.31 -66.66
C ARG A 614 -7.69 -13.68 -67.69
N ASN A 615 -6.37 -13.66 -67.42
CA ASN A 615 -5.40 -14.70 -67.84
C ASN A 615 -3.89 -14.34 -67.67
N ARG A 616 -3.13 -15.33 -67.14
CA ARG A 616 -1.79 -15.87 -67.57
C ARG A 616 -0.54 -14.94 -67.55
N LYS A 617 0.70 -15.37 -67.28
CA LYS A 617 1.41 -16.68 -67.16
C LYS A 617 2.88 -16.40 -66.70
N ARG A 618 3.49 -17.34 -65.93
CA ARG A 618 4.91 -17.85 -65.98
C ARG A 618 6.08 -16.86 -65.74
N GLN A 619 7.29 -17.18 -65.25
CA GLN A 619 8.02 -18.37 -64.74
C GLN A 619 9.42 -17.92 -64.22
N HIS A 620 10.13 -18.80 -63.48
CA HIS A 620 11.60 -18.91 -63.23
C HIS A 620 12.27 -17.93 -62.22
N GLU A 621 12.85 -18.43 -61.10
CA GLU A 621 14.27 -18.86 -60.87
C GLU A 621 15.25 -17.66 -60.98
N THR A 622 16.24 -17.38 -60.12
CA THR A 622 17.06 -18.13 -59.15
C THR A 622 17.86 -17.14 -58.30
N ALA A 623 18.10 -17.51 -57.05
CA ALA A 623 19.30 -17.37 -56.21
C ALA A 623 20.30 -16.18 -56.27
N HIS A 624 20.77 -15.88 -55.04
CA HIS A 624 22.14 -15.53 -54.62
C HIS A 624 22.53 -14.09 -54.21
N GLU A 625 23.20 -14.09 -53.05
CA GLU A 625 24.24 -13.20 -52.54
C GLU A 625 23.87 -12.00 -51.64
N ALA A 626 24.25 -12.18 -50.36
CA ALA A 626 24.62 -11.10 -49.45
C ALA A 626 25.98 -10.49 -49.85
N PRO A 627 26.29 -9.28 -49.35
CA PRO A 627 27.43 -9.20 -48.43
C PRO A 627 27.19 -8.26 -47.25
N GLY A 628 27.95 -8.51 -46.17
CA GLY A 628 27.92 -7.78 -44.90
C GLY A 628 28.68 -6.44 -44.89
N PRO A 629 29.27 -6.04 -43.75
CA PRO A 629 28.85 -4.83 -43.03
C PRO A 629 29.84 -3.66 -43.18
N ARG A 630 29.36 -2.43 -42.94
CA ARG A 630 30.20 -1.25 -42.70
C ARG A 630 29.63 -0.36 -41.60
N GLN A 631 30.37 -0.25 -40.50
CA GLN A 631 30.55 1.00 -39.74
C GLN A 631 31.66 1.82 -40.44
N PRO A 632 31.75 3.17 -40.32
CA PRO A 632 31.95 3.86 -39.04
C PRO A 632 31.42 5.31 -38.92
N SER A 633 31.66 5.88 -37.73
CA SER A 633 32.18 7.22 -37.46
C SER A 633 31.33 8.16 -36.60
N THR A 634 31.98 8.53 -35.51
CA THR A 634 31.78 9.62 -34.56
C THR A 634 31.61 11.00 -35.20
N GLU A 635 30.75 11.84 -34.62
CA GLU A 635 31.00 13.28 -34.61
C GLU A 635 30.45 13.93 -33.32
N ARG A 636 31.34 14.64 -32.62
CA ARG A 636 31.04 15.55 -31.51
C ARG A 636 30.65 16.90 -32.13
N ALA A 637 29.57 17.51 -31.65
CA ALA A 637 29.38 18.95 -31.75
C ALA A 637 29.05 19.51 -30.37
N ARG A 638 29.97 20.35 -29.87
CA ARG A 638 29.75 21.29 -28.76
C ARG A 638 28.92 22.46 -29.29
N THR A 639 27.95 22.93 -28.52
CA THR A 639 27.64 24.36 -28.42
C THR A 639 27.12 24.66 -27.00
N ALA A 640 27.74 25.66 -26.39
CA ALA A 640 27.39 26.22 -25.10
C ALA A 640 26.60 27.50 -25.32
N HIS A 641 25.54 27.73 -24.55
CA HIS A 641 25.08 29.08 -24.18
C HIS A 641 24.41 29.02 -22.80
N GLY A 642 24.79 29.97 -21.94
CA GLY A 642 24.45 30.08 -20.54
C GLY A 642 23.08 30.68 -20.22
N PRO A 643 22.84 31.03 -18.94
CA PRO A 643 21.52 31.06 -18.31
C PRO A 643 20.84 32.43 -18.40
N TRP A 644 19.50 32.43 -18.41
CA TRP A 644 18.70 33.65 -18.26
C TRP A 644 18.02 33.70 -16.89
N GLN A 645 18.35 34.76 -16.15
CA GLN A 645 17.69 35.21 -14.93
C GLN A 645 16.44 36.05 -15.24
N LEU A 646 15.59 36.14 -14.21
CA LEU A 646 14.36 36.91 -14.01
C LEU A 646 14.38 38.36 -14.55
N PRO A 647 13.20 38.98 -14.62
CA PRO A 647 13.06 40.30 -14.02
C PRO A 647 11.87 40.42 -13.06
N SER A 648 12.16 41.13 -11.97
CA SER A 648 11.25 41.81 -11.07
C SER A 648 10.47 42.93 -11.78
N ARG A 649 9.25 43.20 -11.33
CA ARG A 649 8.66 44.55 -11.40
C ARG A 649 7.62 44.75 -10.31
N ASP A 650 7.87 45.80 -9.56
CA ASP A 650 7.10 46.43 -8.49
C ASP A 650 6.31 47.60 -9.11
N TRP A 651 5.02 47.77 -8.80
CA TRP A 651 4.28 49.06 -8.90
C TRP A 651 3.01 48.99 -8.04
N SER A 652 2.74 50.12 -7.40
CA SER A 652 1.84 50.40 -6.30
C SER A 652 0.45 50.90 -6.73
N ASN A 653 -0.51 50.77 -5.78
CA ASN A 653 -1.72 51.57 -5.55
C ASN A 653 -2.75 51.80 -6.69
N THR A 654 -3.93 51.20 -6.54
CA THR A 654 -5.21 51.93 -6.54
C THR A 654 -6.28 51.19 -5.73
N ARG A 655 -7.19 51.98 -5.14
CA ARG A 655 -8.11 51.69 -4.05
C ARG A 655 -9.48 51.12 -4.47
N HIS A 656 -10.17 50.54 -3.48
CA HIS A 656 -11.63 50.37 -3.26
C HIS A 656 -12.35 49.47 -4.28
N ASP A 657 -13.09 48.43 -3.89
CA ASP A 657 -14.24 48.46 -2.97
C ASP A 657 -14.34 47.23 -2.04
N ARG A 658 -14.81 47.52 -0.82
CA ARG A 658 -15.26 46.56 0.21
C ARG A 658 -16.55 45.89 -0.22
N LEU A 659 -16.74 44.62 0.15
CA LEU A 659 -18.00 44.07 0.68
C LEU A 659 -17.72 42.65 1.23
N GLU A 660 -17.57 42.56 2.55
CA GLU A 660 -17.63 41.41 3.45
C GLU A 660 -18.21 41.99 4.76
N PRO A 661 -18.72 41.24 5.75
CA PRO A 661 -19.05 39.81 5.84
C PRO A 661 -20.39 39.59 6.61
N ASP A 662 -20.63 38.33 7.00
CA ASP A 662 -21.16 37.88 8.32
C ASP A 662 -22.32 36.88 8.19
N LYS A 663 -22.12 35.59 8.55
CA LYS A 663 -21.91 35.01 9.89
C LYS A 663 -23.10 35.24 10.84
N ALA A 664 -23.83 34.16 11.09
CA ALA A 664 -24.38 33.77 12.38
C ALA A 664 -24.77 32.28 12.23
N GLY A 665 -24.62 31.38 13.18
CA GLY A 665 -24.38 31.50 14.62
C GLY A 665 -24.97 30.24 15.22
N ALA A 666 -24.19 29.57 16.07
CA ALA A 666 -24.55 28.33 16.74
C ALA A 666 -25.75 28.50 17.67
N ILE A 667 -26.56 27.44 17.82
CA ILE A 667 -27.43 27.24 18.99
C ILE A 667 -27.11 25.87 19.57
N LEU A 668 -26.54 25.91 20.78
CA LEU A 668 -26.43 24.82 21.73
C LEU A 668 -27.82 24.50 22.28
N VAL A 669 -28.19 23.22 22.31
CA VAL A 669 -29.24 22.70 23.18
C VAL A 669 -28.64 21.57 24.00
N ASP A 670 -28.60 21.81 25.30
CA ASP A 670 -28.11 20.95 26.36
C ASP A 670 -29.25 19.98 26.76
N ASP A 671 -28.99 18.65 26.76
CA ASP A 671 -29.92 17.63 27.28
C ASP A 671 -29.25 16.86 28.43
N PRO A 672 -29.67 17.06 29.70
CA PRO A 672 -28.98 16.54 30.86
C PRO A 672 -29.55 15.20 31.31
N LYS A 673 -29.54 14.14 30.48
CA LYS A 673 -29.82 12.76 30.95
C LYS A 673 -29.13 11.68 30.13
N ARG A 674 -27.90 11.28 30.51
CA ARG A 674 -27.39 9.90 30.28
C ARG A 674 -26.19 9.58 31.20
N ARG A 675 -26.35 8.51 31.98
CA ARG A 675 -25.34 7.93 32.89
C ARG A 675 -24.19 7.30 32.09
N PRO A 676 -22.95 7.21 32.64
CA PRO A 676 -21.80 6.67 31.92
C PRO A 676 -21.89 5.14 31.75
N LEU A 677 -21.79 4.67 30.50
CA LEU A 677 -21.65 3.27 30.12
C LEU A 677 -20.17 2.89 30.00
N ARG A 678 -19.82 1.71 30.52
CA ARG A 678 -18.46 1.18 30.66
C ARG A 678 -17.74 0.99 29.31
N LEU A 679 -16.46 1.36 29.27
CA LEU A 679 -15.50 1.00 28.21
C LEU A 679 -15.45 -0.52 28.00
N THR A 680 -15.39 -0.96 26.73
CA THR A 680 -15.19 -2.36 26.36
C THR A 680 -13.77 -2.55 25.81
N THR A 681 -12.93 -3.25 26.57
CA THR A 681 -11.66 -3.82 26.10
C THR A 681 -11.97 -5.12 25.37
N VAL A 682 -11.68 -5.22 24.07
CA VAL A 682 -11.81 -6.49 23.33
C VAL A 682 -10.53 -7.29 23.52
N ILE A 683 -10.55 -8.21 24.49
CA ILE A 683 -9.50 -9.21 24.69
C ILE A 683 -9.83 -10.39 23.77
N TRP A 684 -8.97 -10.68 22.79
CA TRP A 684 -9.07 -11.91 22.01
C TRP A 684 -8.68 -13.10 22.88
N SER A 685 -9.65 -13.92 23.27
CA SER A 685 -9.43 -15.23 23.87
C SER A 685 -9.72 -16.34 22.86
N ASN A 686 -8.70 -17.16 22.58
CA ASN A 686 -8.66 -18.53 22.02
C ASN A 686 -9.82 -19.02 21.09
N PRO A 687 -9.53 -19.59 19.90
CA PRO A 687 -10.53 -19.82 18.85
C PRO A 687 -11.45 -21.06 18.99
N ASP A 688 -11.53 -21.71 20.16
CA ASP A 688 -12.21 -23.02 20.30
C ASP A 688 -13.58 -23.00 21.01
N THR A 689 -14.39 -21.94 20.88
CA THR A 689 -15.78 -22.00 21.38
C THR A 689 -16.80 -21.65 20.31
N ARG A 690 -17.50 -22.69 19.83
CA ARG A 690 -18.73 -22.58 19.03
C ARG A 690 -19.79 -21.86 19.85
N TRP A 691 -20.44 -20.87 19.25
CA TRP A 691 -21.71 -20.34 19.73
C TRP A 691 -22.76 -20.44 18.63
N GLN A 692 -23.85 -21.13 18.94
CA GLN A 692 -25.17 -21.00 18.31
C GLN A 692 -26.10 -20.37 19.35
N PRO A 693 -27.24 -19.85 18.89
CA PRO A 693 -27.46 -18.50 18.37
C PRO A 693 -27.48 -17.41 19.45
#